data_AF-A0A9P6SVT1-F1
#
_entry.id   AF-A0A9P6SVT1-F1
#
_cell.length_a   1.000
_cell.length_b   1.000
_cell.length_c   1.000
_cell.angle_alpha   90.00
_cell.angle_beta   90.00
_cell.angle_gamma   90.00
#
_symmetry.space_group_name_H-M   'P 1'
#
loop_
_entity.id
_entity.type
_entity.pdbx_description
1 polymer ?
#
loop_
_entity_poly.entity_id
_entity_poly.type
_entity_poly.pdbx_seq_one_letter_code
_entity_poly.pdbx_strand_id
1 'polypeptide(L)'
;MAPISCLVTFCRKWTLKDRVEMEALLRDLLPTSRVTWVPDLRCCETMDPLSIILKSAETQPSALGVARIIMDYCVAHANRSRNLAFLAPFFHSLHRVMNNFPDEALERLGRIAFVEAPQRAYIIDNHIIVHPPTLRLRFWKSIKKPLCKTKDPILQLHFSSSTPDESNYRFPLPVFMASFDALWHNMKEKPAGCYSNPNLEMPGSKRTSRWRMIYSAVQLKGRLWTKPHVECHNFNLESFDNPAIAALVAYKWNTIGFSYWLFRFLCQCCYYVLVIVAAISQVYLVNPKNLIGVFGAIVVMAAVFVWLEIVQAMQQGWKKYTRSYYNGLDLIVFFVPMAASIDQIIVILQNDPNGNSRLLSFSIVIVFFHMLFELRVIESVCKYVTIIQQAVLKIKVFFVIFAGGILAFAAGILHLLHACPVGDCDRSNGPPFPTNFLGALFSTYFFLGGIYDPVSDQFDSEDWAFHLMMVMFLFFTVILMLNVLISLMNTAFDKIEDIWRLAWIQSRLRFIESAENMSYDIPGFRQQNNWFPEEIYFTATEQKVEAYRRRHRTKRTNKDSDKLVEDWERGSESESCVEASDKREKEKSLEVVNKLEEFPRPGIGGTRNLDSGSPDEGSGAASPEQSLTKDNELNSKNKGNGINRIEHDRNWVPGQPEGDENMIPGMRAADLSKVDVAGTIAAMHDLELRAQVEMTNLQQPLLKEHERLMREFVSQVTRHQEMMEQQQLQMKEQQDLTQMLRSQLAEQMGHADQRHERTEILLQDLLSHVRETL
;
A
#
# COMPACT_ATOMS: atom_id res chain seq x y z
N MET A 1 12.16 16.71 43.22
CA MET A 1 13.19 17.18 42.26
C MET A 1 14.50 16.38 42.27
N ALA A 2 14.83 15.59 43.31
CA ALA A 2 16.03 14.73 43.34
C ALA A 2 16.13 13.57 42.31
N PRO A 3 15.04 12.93 41.81
CA PRO A 3 15.18 11.66 41.07
C PRO A 3 15.77 11.81 39.66
N ILE A 4 15.60 12.96 38.99
CA ILE A 4 16.08 13.15 37.60
C ILE A 4 17.62 13.14 37.55
N SER A 5 18.27 13.91 38.43
CA SER A 5 19.74 13.96 38.48
C SER A 5 20.33 12.59 38.85
N CYS A 6 19.68 11.84 39.73
CA CYS A 6 20.10 10.49 40.09
C CYS A 6 19.97 9.53 38.91
N LEU A 7 18.85 9.52 38.21
CA LEU A 7 18.60 8.63 37.07
C LEU A 7 19.59 8.88 35.92
N VAL A 8 19.85 10.15 35.58
CA VAL A 8 20.82 10.51 34.53
C VAL A 8 22.24 10.14 34.95
N THR A 9 22.63 10.42 36.18
CA THR A 9 23.96 10.05 36.70
C THR A 9 24.14 8.53 36.70
N PHE A 10 23.09 7.80 37.04
CA PHE A 10 23.07 6.35 37.03
C PHE A 10 23.21 5.79 35.60
N CYS A 11 22.44 6.31 34.65
CA CYS A 11 22.55 5.93 33.22
C CYS A 11 23.94 6.23 32.63
N ARG A 12 24.63 7.28 33.10
CA ARG A 12 25.99 7.61 32.65
C ARG A 12 27.09 6.73 33.25
N LYS A 13 26.92 6.28 34.50
CA LYS A 13 27.90 5.43 35.19
C LYS A 13 27.73 3.93 34.91
N TRP A 14 26.66 3.57 34.21
CA TRP A 14 26.30 2.20 33.94
C TRP A 14 27.35 1.44 33.09
N THR A 15 27.53 0.15 33.39
CA THR A 15 28.32 -0.78 32.61
C THR A 15 27.52 -2.05 32.29
N LEU A 16 27.88 -2.75 31.20
CA LEU A 16 27.18 -3.97 30.76
C LEU A 16 27.12 -5.07 31.83
N LYS A 17 28.13 -5.14 32.71
CA LYS A 17 28.21 -6.13 33.79
C LYS A 17 27.07 -5.98 34.79
N ASP A 18 26.59 -4.75 34.97
CA ASP A 18 25.56 -4.39 35.95
C ASP A 18 24.16 -4.39 35.34
N ARG A 19 23.98 -4.98 34.14
CA ARG A 19 22.70 -4.93 33.40
C ARG A 19 21.53 -5.48 34.22
N VAL A 20 21.68 -6.67 34.81
CA VAL A 20 20.58 -7.33 35.53
C VAL A 20 20.18 -6.51 36.76
N GLU A 21 21.16 -6.00 37.48
CA GLU A 21 20.96 -5.12 38.63
C GLU A 21 20.31 -3.80 38.22
N MET A 22 20.74 -3.21 37.09
CA MET A 22 20.13 -1.99 36.56
C MET A 22 18.69 -2.22 36.11
N GLU A 23 18.38 -3.33 35.44
CA GLU A 23 17.00 -3.66 35.05
C GLU A 23 16.11 -3.85 36.27
N ALA A 24 16.59 -4.54 37.31
CA ALA A 24 15.87 -4.69 38.57
C ALA A 24 15.66 -3.35 39.27
N LEU A 25 16.73 -2.55 39.42
CA LEU A 25 16.68 -1.24 40.06
C LEU A 25 15.75 -0.28 39.32
N LEU A 26 15.80 -0.24 37.99
CA LEU A 26 14.90 0.62 37.21
C LEU A 26 13.45 0.17 37.31
N ARG A 27 13.16 -1.13 37.38
CA ARG A 27 11.78 -1.62 37.61
C ARG A 27 11.25 -1.15 38.97
N ASP A 28 12.10 -1.14 39.97
CA ASP A 28 11.75 -0.69 41.32
C ASP A 28 11.64 0.84 41.42
N LEU A 29 12.50 1.58 40.71
CA LEU A 29 12.50 3.05 40.68
C LEU A 29 11.44 3.65 39.75
N LEU A 30 11.09 2.96 38.67
CA LEU A 30 10.11 3.36 37.67
C LEU A 30 8.93 2.39 37.66
N PRO A 31 8.20 2.24 38.78
CA PRO A 31 7.04 1.37 38.80
C PRO A 31 5.93 1.96 37.92
N THR A 32 5.23 1.10 37.19
CA THR A 32 4.03 1.48 36.43
C THR A 32 2.88 1.94 37.34
N SER A 33 2.96 1.62 38.64
CA SER A 33 1.92 1.90 39.62
C SER A 33 1.95 3.33 40.19
N ARG A 34 3.11 4.02 40.18
CA ARG A 34 3.28 5.34 40.82
C ARG A 34 4.13 6.27 39.96
N VAL A 35 3.79 7.56 39.94
CA VAL A 35 4.57 8.58 39.23
C VAL A 35 5.78 8.93 40.08
N THR A 36 6.92 8.36 39.74
CA THR A 36 8.22 8.61 40.38
C THR A 36 9.09 9.58 39.59
N TRP A 37 8.88 9.67 38.27
CA TRP A 37 9.62 10.51 37.37
C TRP A 37 8.68 11.18 36.37
N VAL A 38 8.81 12.51 36.24
CA VAL A 38 8.17 13.29 35.18
C VAL A 38 9.29 13.78 34.27
N PRO A 39 9.26 13.43 32.98
CA PRO A 39 10.23 13.95 32.02
C PRO A 39 10.20 15.49 31.99
N ASP A 40 11.37 16.12 32.04
CA ASP A 40 11.45 17.55 31.76
C ASP A 40 11.41 17.73 30.23
N LEU A 41 10.36 18.40 29.76
CA LEU A 41 10.15 18.74 28.35
C LEU A 41 11.30 19.57 27.76
N ARG A 42 12.14 20.18 28.61
CA ARG A 42 13.29 21.00 28.23
C ARG A 42 14.62 20.27 28.29
N CYS A 43 14.63 18.97 28.61
CA CYS A 43 15.88 18.21 28.66
C CYS A 43 16.47 18.02 27.25
N CYS A 44 17.70 18.51 27.06
CA CYS A 44 18.49 18.23 25.87
C CYS A 44 18.77 16.72 25.74
N GLU A 45 19.07 16.27 24.51
CA GLU A 45 19.43 14.87 24.19
C GLU A 45 20.56 14.32 25.08
N THR A 46 21.44 15.17 25.64
CA THR A 46 22.53 14.75 26.53
C THR A 46 22.11 14.49 27.98
N MET A 47 20.91 14.92 28.36
CA MET A 47 20.32 14.76 29.68
C MET A 47 19.12 13.81 29.68
N ASP A 48 18.64 13.38 28.52
CA ASP A 48 17.60 12.36 28.44
C ASP A 48 18.19 10.98 28.83
N PRO A 49 17.71 10.33 29.91
CA PRO A 49 18.17 9.00 30.30
C PRO A 49 17.95 7.96 29.18
N LEU A 50 16.88 8.09 28.39
CA LEU A 50 16.57 7.14 27.34
C LEU A 50 17.56 7.23 26.17
N SER A 51 17.88 8.44 25.72
CA SER A 51 18.87 8.67 24.65
C SER A 51 20.27 8.16 25.04
N ILE A 52 20.68 8.34 26.31
CA ILE A 52 21.96 7.86 26.84
C ILE A 52 22.03 6.33 26.75
N ILE A 53 20.98 5.64 27.21
CA ILE A 53 20.94 4.17 27.19
C ILE A 53 20.84 3.66 25.75
N LEU A 54 20.06 4.30 24.89
CA LEU A 54 19.94 3.89 23.48
C LEU A 54 21.27 4.05 22.72
N LYS A 55 22.04 5.09 23.00
CA LYS A 55 23.38 5.25 22.46
C LYS A 55 24.30 4.10 22.88
N SER A 56 24.16 3.60 24.11
CA SER A 56 24.87 2.39 24.53
C SER A 56 24.32 1.14 23.83
N ALA A 57 22.99 1.04 23.65
CA ALA A 57 22.34 -0.07 22.96
C ALA A 57 22.74 -0.21 21.49
N GLU A 58 23.09 0.89 20.81
CA GLU A 58 23.64 0.89 19.46
C GLU A 58 24.93 0.06 19.34
N THR A 59 25.79 0.11 20.37
CA THR A 59 27.03 -0.67 20.41
C THR A 59 26.81 -2.07 20.98
N GLN A 60 25.84 -2.22 21.88
CA GLN A 60 25.58 -3.46 22.61
C GLN A 60 24.06 -3.73 22.69
N PRO A 61 23.49 -4.61 21.84
CA PRO A 61 22.05 -4.88 21.78
C PRO A 61 21.45 -5.36 23.11
N SER A 62 22.25 -5.93 24.01
CA SER A 62 21.84 -6.36 25.34
C SER A 62 21.40 -5.21 26.25
N ALA A 63 21.85 -3.98 26.02
CA ALA A 63 21.42 -2.79 26.77
C ALA A 63 19.97 -2.38 26.47
N LEU A 64 19.37 -2.91 25.40
CA LEU A 64 18.01 -2.62 24.98
C LEU A 64 16.97 -2.97 26.05
N GLY A 65 17.23 -3.98 26.89
CA GLY A 65 16.35 -4.36 28.00
C GLY A 65 16.11 -3.22 28.99
N VAL A 66 17.15 -2.43 29.27
CA VAL A 66 17.09 -1.24 30.13
C VAL A 66 16.25 -0.14 29.47
N ALA A 67 16.50 0.14 28.19
CA ALA A 67 15.73 1.12 27.43
C ALA A 67 14.24 0.76 27.36
N ARG A 68 13.91 -0.53 27.20
CA ARG A 68 12.52 -1.03 27.19
C ARG A 68 11.78 -0.67 28.47
N ILE A 69 12.41 -0.81 29.64
CA ILE A 69 11.78 -0.47 30.93
C ILE A 69 11.40 1.01 30.96
N ILE A 70 12.30 1.91 30.53
CA ILE A 70 12.03 3.35 30.49
C ILE A 70 10.94 3.68 29.47
N MET A 71 10.99 3.10 28.26
CA MET A 71 9.95 3.29 27.25
C MET A 71 8.58 2.79 27.73
N ASP A 72 8.54 1.60 28.35
CA ASP A 72 7.31 1.02 28.89
C ASP A 72 6.75 1.86 30.05
N TYR A 73 7.63 2.45 30.88
CA TYR A 73 7.24 3.43 31.91
C TYR A 73 6.57 4.66 31.28
N CYS A 74 7.22 5.30 30.30
CA CYS A 74 6.70 6.49 29.62
C CYS A 74 5.32 6.22 28.99
N VAL A 75 5.19 5.10 28.27
CA VAL A 75 3.94 4.70 27.61
C VAL A 75 2.83 4.37 28.63
N ALA A 76 3.15 3.60 29.67
CA ALA A 76 2.17 3.23 30.69
C ALA A 76 1.66 4.47 31.45
N HIS A 77 2.56 5.39 31.82
CA HIS A 77 2.19 6.62 32.52
C HIS A 77 1.46 7.60 31.61
N ALA A 78 1.83 7.74 30.33
CA ALA A 78 1.07 8.58 29.40
C ALA A 78 -0.39 8.11 29.28
N ASN A 79 -0.60 6.80 29.12
CA ASN A 79 -1.93 6.20 29.04
C ASN A 79 -2.72 6.35 30.35
N ARG A 80 -2.06 6.18 31.51
CA ARG A 80 -2.73 6.23 32.82
C ARG A 80 -3.03 7.65 33.29
N SER A 81 -2.09 8.56 33.09
CA SER A 81 -2.21 9.96 33.51
C SER A 81 -2.96 10.83 32.51
N ARG A 82 -3.23 10.31 31.30
CA ARG A 82 -3.86 11.05 30.19
C ARG A 82 -3.05 12.30 29.81
N ASN A 83 -1.73 12.19 29.82
CA ASN A 83 -0.81 13.30 29.53
C ASN A 83 0.31 12.85 28.58
N LEU A 84 0.37 13.46 27.39
CA LEU A 84 1.37 13.16 26.36
C LEU A 84 2.77 13.63 26.72
N ALA A 85 2.95 14.54 27.68
CA ALA A 85 4.26 15.02 28.10
C ALA A 85 5.19 13.89 28.58
N PHE A 86 4.62 12.80 29.12
CA PHE A 86 5.38 11.60 29.49
C PHE A 86 6.01 10.87 28.31
N LEU A 87 5.51 11.08 27.08
CA LEU A 87 6.08 10.49 25.86
C LEU A 87 7.22 11.31 25.26
N ALA A 88 7.49 12.52 25.75
CA ALA A 88 8.52 13.38 25.17
C ALA A 88 9.91 12.72 25.04
N PRO A 89 10.44 11.99 26.05
CA PRO A 89 11.70 11.25 25.90
C PRO A 89 11.64 10.19 24.81
N PHE A 90 10.50 9.49 24.73
CA PHE A 90 10.29 8.45 23.74
C PHE A 90 10.27 9.03 22.33
N PHE A 91 9.55 10.14 22.10
CA PHE A 91 9.51 10.80 20.79
C PHE A 91 10.86 11.42 20.41
N HIS A 92 11.57 12.06 21.33
CA HIS A 92 12.91 12.59 21.08
C HIS A 92 13.86 11.47 20.61
N SER A 93 13.79 10.32 21.27
CA SER A 93 14.61 9.16 20.95
C SER A 93 14.06 8.28 19.80
N LEU A 94 12.84 8.55 19.32
CA LEU A 94 12.11 7.66 18.40
C LEU A 94 12.86 7.42 17.09
N HIS A 95 13.55 8.43 16.55
CA HIS A 95 14.35 8.26 15.33
C HIS A 95 15.45 7.21 15.50
N ARG A 96 16.17 7.22 16.63
CA ARG A 96 17.20 6.23 16.95
C ARG A 96 16.60 4.84 17.13
N VAL A 97 15.48 4.74 17.85
CA VAL A 97 14.79 3.46 18.06
C VAL A 97 14.26 2.91 16.74
N MET A 98 13.64 3.72 15.88
CA MET A 98 13.12 3.29 14.59
C MET A 98 14.22 2.81 13.62
N ASN A 99 15.41 3.41 13.66
CA ASN A 99 16.52 3.02 12.79
C ASN A 99 17.22 1.75 13.28
N ASN A 100 17.42 1.60 14.58
CA ASN A 100 18.21 0.51 15.16
C ASN A 100 17.34 -0.68 15.61
N PHE A 101 16.11 -0.42 16.05
CA PHE A 101 15.19 -1.37 16.68
C PHE A 101 13.73 -1.12 16.24
N PRO A 102 13.40 -1.20 14.93
CA PRO A 102 12.10 -0.82 14.39
C PRO A 102 10.93 -1.56 15.03
N ASP A 103 11.13 -2.83 15.36
CA ASP A 103 10.11 -3.68 15.99
C ASP A 103 9.69 -3.18 17.38
N GLU A 104 10.66 -2.77 18.18
CA GLU A 104 10.42 -2.23 19.52
C GLU A 104 9.67 -0.90 19.43
N ALA A 105 10.08 -0.03 18.50
CA ALA A 105 9.40 1.23 18.27
C ALA A 105 7.94 1.01 17.82
N LEU A 106 7.70 0.12 16.87
CA LEU A 106 6.36 -0.22 16.39
C LEU A 106 5.46 -0.75 17.50
N GLU A 107 5.98 -1.63 18.35
CA GLU A 107 5.20 -2.17 19.47
C GLU A 107 4.78 -1.06 20.46
N ARG A 108 5.69 -0.13 20.80
CA ARG A 108 5.38 0.98 21.71
C ARG A 108 4.47 2.03 21.05
N LEU A 109 4.70 2.33 19.77
CA LEU A 109 3.83 3.20 18.97
C LEU A 109 2.39 2.65 18.95
N GLY A 110 2.21 1.34 18.76
CA GLY A 110 0.87 0.74 18.80
C GLY A 110 0.19 0.82 20.16
N ARG A 111 0.95 0.84 21.27
CA ARG A 111 0.40 1.04 22.63
C ARG A 111 -0.04 2.49 22.91
N ILE A 112 0.50 3.47 22.20
CA ILE A 112 0.12 4.89 22.32
C ILE A 112 -0.94 5.31 21.30
N ALA A 113 -1.51 4.36 20.56
CA ALA A 113 -2.52 4.62 19.53
C ALA A 113 -3.78 5.33 20.05
N PHE A 114 -4.13 5.14 21.32
CA PHE A 114 -5.34 5.67 21.94
C PHE A 114 -5.05 6.18 23.35
N VAL A 115 -4.46 7.38 23.45
CA VAL A 115 -4.31 8.12 24.71
C VAL A 115 -5.55 8.98 24.91
N GLU A 116 -6.30 8.77 25.99
CA GLU A 116 -7.54 9.52 26.26
C GLU A 116 -7.27 10.96 26.67
N ALA A 117 -8.14 11.88 26.24
CA ALA A 117 -8.05 13.28 26.62
C ALA A 117 -8.57 13.56 28.05
N PRO A 118 -7.84 14.30 28.92
CA PRO A 118 -8.24 14.53 30.30
C PRO A 118 -9.46 15.44 30.44
N GLN A 119 -9.61 16.43 29.55
CA GLN A 119 -10.68 17.44 29.61
C GLN A 119 -11.59 17.37 28.39
N ARG A 120 -12.27 16.24 28.22
CA ARG A 120 -13.17 15.97 27.09
C ARG A 120 -14.19 17.09 26.83
N ALA A 121 -14.91 17.53 27.87
CA ALA A 121 -15.94 18.56 27.73
C ALA A 121 -15.36 19.87 27.20
N TYR A 122 -14.25 20.31 27.79
CA TYR A 122 -13.57 21.53 27.38
C TYR A 122 -13.09 21.48 25.92
N ILE A 123 -12.55 20.35 25.47
CA ILE A 123 -12.12 20.16 24.08
C ILE A 123 -13.31 20.22 23.13
N ILE A 124 -14.40 19.54 23.48
CA ILE A 124 -15.63 19.52 22.67
C ILE A 124 -16.26 20.93 22.59
N ASP A 125 -16.14 21.75 23.61
CA ASP A 125 -16.69 23.11 23.58
C ASP A 125 -15.77 24.10 22.82
N ASN A 126 -14.45 23.85 22.81
CA ASN A 126 -13.44 24.74 22.24
C ASN A 126 -12.69 24.12 21.06
N HIS A 127 -13.40 23.42 20.16
CA HIS A 127 -12.77 22.78 19.00
C HIS A 127 -12.98 23.54 17.68
N ILE A 128 -12.04 23.33 16.77
CA ILE A 128 -12.21 23.52 15.33
C ILE A 128 -12.18 22.14 14.68
N ILE A 129 -13.22 21.82 13.90
CA ILE A 129 -13.24 20.60 13.09
C ILE A 129 -12.38 20.83 11.85
N VAL A 130 -11.39 19.96 11.66
CA VAL A 130 -10.62 19.93 10.41
C VAL A 130 -11.35 19.04 9.42
N HIS A 131 -12.09 19.68 8.52
CA HIS A 131 -12.82 18.98 7.47
C HIS A 131 -11.88 18.49 6.36
N PRO A 132 -12.20 17.34 5.72
CA PRO A 132 -11.52 16.94 4.51
C PRO A 132 -11.68 18.02 3.44
N PRO A 133 -10.64 18.28 2.63
CA PRO A 133 -10.72 19.24 1.55
C PRO A 133 -11.77 18.78 0.56
N THR A 134 -12.85 19.55 0.46
CA THR A 134 -13.79 19.41 -0.64
C THR A 134 -13.35 20.38 -1.72
N LEU A 135 -13.25 19.92 -2.98
CA LEU A 135 -13.06 20.78 -4.15
C LEU A 135 -14.31 21.65 -4.32
N ARG A 136 -14.47 22.63 -3.44
CA ARG A 136 -15.56 23.61 -3.49
C ARG A 136 -15.03 24.84 -4.20
N LEU A 137 -15.54 25.06 -5.41
CA LEU A 137 -15.46 26.34 -6.08
C LEU A 137 -16.02 27.43 -5.14
N ARG A 138 -15.35 28.59 -5.11
CA ARG A 138 -15.49 29.69 -4.13
C ARG A 138 -16.92 30.17 -3.78
N PHE A 139 -17.94 29.76 -4.51
CA PHE A 139 -19.31 30.26 -4.39
C PHE A 139 -20.15 29.63 -3.27
N TRP A 140 -19.72 28.51 -2.68
CA TRP A 140 -20.53 27.81 -1.67
C TRP A 140 -20.02 28.10 -0.25
N LYS A 141 -20.82 28.81 0.55
CA LYS A 141 -20.55 29.02 1.98
C LYS A 141 -20.36 27.66 2.68
N SER A 142 -19.35 27.56 3.53
CA SER A 142 -19.11 26.34 4.31
C SER A 142 -20.30 26.08 5.23
N ILE A 143 -21.11 25.09 4.89
CA ILE A 143 -22.10 24.55 5.82
C ILE A 143 -21.32 23.93 6.96
N LYS A 144 -21.30 24.62 8.12
CA LYS A 144 -20.80 24.05 9.38
C LYS A 144 -21.64 22.80 9.66
N LYS A 145 -21.07 21.61 9.41
CA LYS A 145 -21.72 20.37 9.81
C LYS A 145 -21.52 20.23 11.32
N PRO A 146 -22.58 19.93 12.09
CA PRO A 146 -22.44 19.69 13.52
C PRO A 146 -21.53 18.48 13.77
N LEU A 147 -20.84 18.48 14.91
CA LEU A 147 -19.86 17.45 15.27
C LEU A 147 -20.46 16.03 15.18
N CYS A 148 -21.71 15.86 15.61
CA CYS A 148 -22.44 14.59 15.57
C CYS A 148 -22.68 14.02 14.16
N LYS A 149 -22.66 14.85 13.11
CA LYS A 149 -22.85 14.42 11.72
C LYS A 149 -21.54 14.14 10.99
N THR A 150 -20.40 14.43 11.61
CA THR A 150 -19.09 14.21 11.01
C THR A 150 -18.61 12.81 11.38
N LYS A 151 -18.24 12.00 10.37
CA LYS A 151 -17.65 10.67 10.59
C LYS A 151 -16.18 10.84 10.96
N ASP A 152 -15.79 10.30 12.12
CA ASP A 152 -14.42 10.33 12.65
C ASP A 152 -13.78 11.74 12.63
N PRO A 153 -14.39 12.75 13.30
CA PRO A 153 -13.87 14.12 13.30
C PRO A 153 -12.49 14.22 13.92
N ILE A 154 -11.64 15.01 13.28
CA ILE A 154 -10.36 15.47 13.81
C ILE A 154 -10.56 16.90 14.32
N LEU A 155 -10.17 17.11 15.56
CA LEU A 155 -10.43 18.30 16.35
C LEU A 155 -9.10 18.97 16.69
N GLN A 156 -9.10 20.29 16.58
CA GLN A 156 -8.02 21.15 17.04
C GLN A 156 -8.55 22.05 18.13
N LEU A 157 -7.81 22.15 19.24
CA LEU A 157 -8.18 23.07 20.31
C LEU A 157 -7.98 24.52 19.84
N HIS A 158 -9.00 25.35 20.05
CA HIS A 158 -8.97 26.76 19.71
C HIS A 158 -9.35 27.59 20.92
N PHE A 159 -8.42 28.42 21.39
CA PHE A 159 -8.53 29.19 22.64
C PHE A 159 -9.46 30.42 22.55
N SER A 160 -10.23 30.58 21.48
CA SER A 160 -11.21 31.67 21.43
C SER A 160 -12.46 31.26 22.19
N SER A 161 -12.88 32.11 23.13
CA SER A 161 -14.09 31.96 23.92
C SER A 161 -15.34 32.06 23.05
N SER A 162 -15.64 31.01 22.29
CA SER A 162 -16.96 30.83 21.70
C SER A 162 -17.93 30.36 22.77
N THR A 163 -19.16 30.88 22.74
CA THR A 163 -20.26 30.39 23.57
C THR A 163 -20.44 28.88 23.32
N PRO A 164 -20.57 28.05 24.37
CA PRO A 164 -20.80 26.61 24.22
C PRO A 164 -21.97 26.34 23.29
N ASP A 165 -21.78 25.46 22.31
CA ASP A 165 -22.85 25.03 21.41
C ASP A 165 -23.58 23.84 22.07
N GLU A 166 -24.85 24.03 22.43
CA GLU A 166 -25.64 23.00 23.11
C GLU A 166 -25.72 21.68 22.34
N SER A 167 -25.59 21.73 21.00
CA SER A 167 -25.60 20.52 20.18
C SER A 167 -24.40 19.61 20.41
N ASN A 168 -23.30 20.14 20.96
CA ASN A 168 -22.08 19.39 21.23
C ASN A 168 -22.17 18.53 22.51
N TYR A 169 -23.01 18.89 23.49
CA TYR A 169 -23.19 18.10 24.73
C TYR A 169 -23.67 16.67 24.48
N ARG A 170 -24.38 16.45 23.36
CA ARG A 170 -24.89 15.12 22.98
C ARG A 170 -23.87 14.25 22.24
N PHE A 171 -22.65 14.73 22.00
CA PHE A 171 -21.64 13.92 21.34
C PHE A 171 -21.23 12.76 22.27
N PRO A 172 -21.38 11.48 21.88
CA PRO A 172 -21.15 10.36 22.79
C PRO A 172 -19.74 9.77 22.71
N LEU A 173 -18.98 10.07 21.64
CA LEU A 173 -17.72 9.36 21.37
C LEU A 173 -16.58 9.82 22.30
N PRO A 174 -15.67 8.92 22.70
CA PRO A 174 -14.46 9.28 23.42
C PRO A 174 -13.50 10.06 22.52
N VAL A 175 -12.71 10.94 23.15
CA VAL A 175 -11.73 11.82 22.50
C VAL A 175 -10.34 11.36 22.90
N PHE A 176 -9.50 11.12 21.90
CA PHE A 176 -8.11 10.72 22.03
C PHE A 176 -7.19 11.84 21.56
N MET A 177 -5.94 11.84 22.02
CA MET A 177 -4.94 12.83 21.70
C MET A 177 -3.75 12.22 20.94
N ALA A 178 -3.13 13.01 20.07
CA ALA A 178 -1.90 12.65 19.36
C ALA A 178 -0.97 13.87 19.25
N SER A 179 0.32 13.67 19.46
CA SER A 179 1.37 14.70 19.29
C SER A 179 2.04 14.58 17.92
N PHE A 180 2.39 15.71 17.30
CA PHE A 180 3.18 15.72 16.06
C PHE A 180 4.62 15.24 16.22
N ASP A 181 5.14 15.19 17.45
CA ASP A 181 6.45 14.61 17.74
C ASP A 181 6.49 13.12 17.41
N ALA A 182 5.32 12.47 17.33
CA ALA A 182 5.21 11.09 16.85
C ALA A 182 5.51 10.96 15.34
N LEU A 183 5.41 12.04 14.55
CA LEU A 183 5.54 12.03 13.10
C LEU A 183 6.91 12.55 12.63
N TRP A 184 7.45 13.54 13.34
CA TRP A 184 8.56 14.37 12.90
C TRP A 184 9.81 14.22 13.74
N HIS A 185 10.96 14.10 13.08
CA HIS A 185 12.27 14.29 13.67
C HIS A 185 12.83 15.67 13.25
N ASN A 186 13.10 16.54 14.22
CA ASN A 186 13.70 17.85 13.98
C ASN A 186 15.23 17.72 13.84
N MET A 187 15.75 17.86 12.62
CA MET A 187 17.20 17.74 12.32
C MET A 187 18.08 18.89 12.86
N LYS A 188 17.47 20.01 13.27
CA LYS A 188 18.18 21.28 13.52
C LYS A 188 18.14 21.79 14.96
N GLU A 189 17.68 21.01 15.93
CA GLU A 189 18.02 21.33 17.32
C GLU A 189 19.50 21.04 17.54
N LYS A 190 20.37 21.96 17.08
CA LYS A 190 21.56 22.26 17.87
C LYS A 190 21.02 22.48 19.29
N PRO A 191 21.55 21.81 20.32
CA PRO A 191 21.13 22.08 21.68
C PRO A 191 21.35 23.57 21.90
N ALA A 192 20.27 24.35 21.82
CA ALA A 192 20.29 25.70 22.27
C ALA A 192 20.67 25.54 23.74
N GLY A 193 21.88 25.99 24.12
CA GLY A 193 22.25 26.02 25.52
C GLY A 193 21.07 26.60 26.28
N CYS A 194 20.65 25.92 27.36
CA CYS A 194 19.37 25.99 28.07
C CYS A 194 18.89 27.39 28.55
N TYR A 195 18.95 28.42 27.72
CA TYR A 195 18.52 29.78 27.98
C TYR A 195 18.03 30.39 26.66
N SER A 196 16.89 29.91 26.15
CA SER A 196 16.04 30.76 25.34
C SER A 196 15.48 31.83 26.27
N ASN A 197 16.10 33.01 26.21
CA ASN A 197 15.62 34.21 26.88
C ASN A 197 14.18 34.48 26.37
N PRO A 198 13.13 34.37 27.22
CA PRO A 198 11.74 34.55 26.77
C PRO A 198 11.44 35.99 26.31
N ASN A 199 12.39 36.90 26.46
CA ASN A 199 12.27 38.33 26.14
C ASN A 199 12.83 38.72 24.77
N LEU A 200 13.17 37.78 23.87
CA LEU A 200 13.44 38.15 22.48
C LEU A 200 12.10 38.40 21.78
N GLU A 201 11.59 39.62 21.95
CA GLU A 201 10.40 40.12 21.28
C GLU A 201 10.50 39.81 19.78
N MET A 202 9.65 38.88 19.33
CA MET A 202 9.46 38.58 17.93
C MET A 202 9.02 39.86 17.23
N PRO A 203 9.77 40.35 16.21
CA PRO A 203 9.45 41.61 15.56
C PRO A 203 8.01 41.56 15.03
N GLY A 204 7.22 42.56 15.42
CA GLY A 204 5.78 42.64 15.18
C GLY A 204 5.39 42.21 13.75
N SER A 205 4.45 41.26 13.70
CA SER A 205 3.90 40.64 12.49
C SER A 205 3.33 41.68 11.53
N LYS A 206 4.18 42.21 10.65
CA LYS A 206 3.71 42.90 9.45
C LYS A 206 3.25 41.82 8.49
N ARG A 207 1.93 41.71 8.32
CA ARG A 207 1.23 40.83 7.36
C ARG A 207 1.98 40.84 6.01
N THR A 208 2.78 39.81 5.76
CA THR A 208 3.61 39.74 4.56
C THR A 208 2.68 39.57 3.36
N SER A 209 2.91 40.37 2.31
CA SER A 209 2.18 40.23 1.04
C SER A 209 2.34 38.80 0.52
N ARG A 210 1.24 38.19 0.04
CA ARG A 210 1.26 36.84 -0.56
C ARG A 210 2.33 36.68 -1.64
N TRP A 211 2.61 37.75 -2.39
CA TRP A 211 3.67 37.77 -3.41
C TRP A 211 5.08 37.66 -2.84
N ARG A 212 5.35 38.25 -1.66
CA ARG A 212 6.64 38.06 -0.99
C ARG A 212 6.82 36.61 -0.54
N MET A 213 5.75 35.93 -0.10
CA MET A 213 5.82 34.51 0.27
C MET A 213 6.10 33.61 -0.94
N ILE A 214 5.45 33.86 -2.07
CA ILE A 214 5.71 33.12 -3.31
C ILE A 214 7.14 33.37 -3.79
N TYR A 215 7.58 34.63 -3.79
CA TYR A 215 8.93 35.00 -4.20
C TYR A 215 10.00 34.39 -3.29
N SER A 216 9.81 34.42 -1.96
CA SER A 216 10.73 33.77 -1.02
C SER A 216 10.76 32.25 -1.21
N ALA A 217 9.61 31.62 -1.51
CA ALA A 217 9.54 30.20 -1.79
C ALA A 217 10.25 29.80 -3.10
N VAL A 218 10.14 30.64 -4.14
CA VAL A 218 10.89 30.47 -5.39
C VAL A 218 12.39 30.67 -5.18
N GLN A 219 12.80 31.71 -4.44
CA GLN A 219 14.20 31.94 -4.09
C GLN A 219 14.80 30.79 -3.27
N LEU A 220 14.02 30.21 -2.36
CA LEU A 220 14.43 29.08 -1.55
C LEU A 220 14.68 27.83 -2.42
N LYS A 221 13.78 27.54 -3.37
CA LYS A 221 13.95 26.44 -4.34
C LYS A 221 15.11 26.68 -5.32
N GLY A 222 15.54 27.94 -5.50
CA GLY A 222 16.77 28.26 -6.22
C GLY A 222 18.05 27.89 -5.47
N ARG A 223 18.00 27.66 -4.14
CA ARG A 223 19.17 27.23 -3.37
C ARG A 223 19.33 25.71 -3.45
N LEU A 224 20.41 25.30 -4.10
CA LEU A 224 20.83 23.91 -4.28
C LEU A 224 21.03 23.11 -2.97
N TRP A 225 21.32 23.78 -1.85
CA TRP A 225 21.80 23.14 -0.61
C TRP A 225 20.99 23.53 0.64
N THR A 226 19.66 23.47 0.59
CA THR A 226 18.85 23.57 1.82
C THR A 226 18.74 22.20 2.48
N LYS A 227 19.38 22.03 3.64
CA LYS A 227 19.16 20.83 4.47
C LYS A 227 17.70 20.77 4.91
N PRO A 228 17.04 19.59 4.86
CA PRO A 228 15.68 19.45 5.35
C PRO A 228 15.60 19.86 6.82
N HIS A 229 14.50 20.51 7.19
CA HIS A 229 14.26 20.94 8.57
C HIS A 229 13.56 19.84 9.37
N VAL A 230 12.65 19.15 8.69
CA VAL A 230 11.82 18.09 9.25
C VAL A 230 11.99 16.85 8.39
N GLU A 231 12.30 15.72 9.02
CA GLU A 231 12.27 14.42 8.36
C GLU A 231 11.25 13.53 9.06
N CYS A 232 10.48 12.75 8.30
CA CYS A 232 9.69 11.69 8.91
C CYS A 232 10.60 10.64 9.55
N HIS A 233 10.16 10.05 10.67
CA HIS A 233 10.78 8.80 11.12
C HIS A 233 10.72 7.73 10.01
N ASN A 234 11.63 6.77 10.03
CA ASN A 234 11.71 5.71 9.03
C ASN A 234 10.55 4.71 9.19
N PHE A 235 9.33 5.14 8.85
CA PHE A 235 8.13 4.33 9.00
C PHE A 235 8.06 3.24 7.95
N ASN A 236 7.91 2.00 8.42
CA ASN A 236 7.44 0.89 7.60
C ASN A 236 5.93 1.02 7.35
N LEU A 237 5.41 0.31 6.35
CA LEU A 237 3.97 0.28 6.04
C LEU A 237 3.11 -0.06 7.26
N GLU A 238 3.60 -0.94 8.14
CA GLU A 238 2.91 -1.35 9.38
C GLU A 238 2.73 -0.22 10.39
N SER A 239 3.63 0.77 10.40
CA SER A 239 3.52 1.92 11.31
C SER A 239 2.26 2.74 11.06
N PHE A 240 1.78 2.77 9.81
CA PHE A 240 0.58 3.51 9.42
C PHE A 240 -0.73 2.83 9.84
N ASP A 241 -0.68 1.60 10.36
CA ASP A 241 -1.83 0.94 10.98
C ASP A 241 -2.22 1.63 12.30
N ASN A 242 -1.32 2.45 12.87
CA ASN A 242 -1.59 3.23 14.06
C ASN A 242 -2.60 4.37 13.79
N PRO A 243 -3.78 4.36 14.45
CA PRO A 243 -4.82 5.37 14.25
C PRO A 243 -4.39 6.79 14.65
N ALA A 244 -3.50 6.95 15.63
CA ALA A 244 -2.98 8.26 16.02
C ALA A 244 -2.13 8.85 14.87
N ILE A 245 -1.25 8.05 14.28
CA ILE A 245 -0.44 8.45 13.11
C ILE A 245 -1.36 8.74 11.91
N ALA A 246 -2.35 7.90 11.66
CA ALA A 246 -3.32 8.13 10.59
C ALA A 246 -4.10 9.45 10.77
N ALA A 247 -4.49 9.79 12.00
CA ALA A 247 -5.15 11.05 12.33
C ALA A 247 -4.21 12.26 12.13
N LEU A 248 -2.94 12.15 12.54
CA LEU A 248 -1.93 13.20 12.32
C LEU A 248 -1.72 13.48 10.82
N VAL A 249 -1.59 12.41 10.02
CA VAL A 249 -1.45 12.53 8.56
C VAL A 249 -2.70 13.15 7.95
N ALA A 250 -3.90 12.71 8.35
CA ALA A 250 -5.16 13.26 7.85
C ALA A 250 -5.33 14.75 8.21
N TYR A 251 -4.95 15.15 9.42
CA TYR A 251 -4.95 16.55 9.85
C TYR A 251 -4.04 17.40 8.95
N LYS A 252 -2.77 16.98 8.79
CA LYS A 252 -1.78 17.73 7.98
C LYS A 252 -2.11 17.74 6.49
N TRP A 253 -2.72 16.66 6.00
CA TRP A 253 -3.25 16.60 4.65
C TRP A 253 -4.33 17.66 4.43
N ASN A 254 -5.29 17.76 5.35
CA ASN A 254 -6.43 18.67 5.22
C ASN A 254 -6.06 20.15 5.38
N THR A 255 -5.00 20.44 6.15
CA THR A 255 -4.55 21.81 6.42
C THR A 255 -3.62 22.35 5.32
N ILE A 256 -2.50 21.67 5.06
CA ILE A 256 -1.44 22.15 4.16
C ILE A 256 -1.28 21.23 2.94
N GLY A 257 -1.25 19.91 3.18
CA GLY A 257 -0.85 18.92 2.17
C GLY A 257 -1.68 18.96 0.89
N PHE A 258 -3.01 19.05 1.01
CA PHE A 258 -3.91 19.09 -0.13
C PHE A 258 -3.75 20.34 -0.98
N SER A 259 -3.63 21.53 -0.36
CA SER A 259 -3.46 22.77 -1.11
C SER A 259 -2.13 22.79 -1.86
N TYR A 260 -1.08 22.26 -1.24
CA TYR A 260 0.24 22.13 -1.87
C TYR A 260 0.20 21.17 -3.06
N TRP A 261 -0.34 19.97 -2.86
CA TRP A 261 -0.51 18.99 -3.91
C TRP A 261 -1.36 19.52 -5.07
N LEU A 262 -2.50 20.16 -4.76
CA LEU A 262 -3.40 20.71 -5.79
C LEU A 262 -2.69 21.78 -6.63
N PHE A 263 -1.89 22.65 -6.01
CA PHE A 263 -1.10 23.64 -6.74
C PHE A 263 -0.05 23.00 -7.65
N ARG A 264 0.72 22.02 -7.15
CA ARG A 264 1.69 21.25 -7.95
C ARG A 264 1.00 20.56 -9.13
N PHE A 265 -0.12 19.88 -8.86
CA PHE A 265 -0.92 19.16 -9.85
C PHE A 265 -1.47 20.11 -10.92
N LEU A 266 -1.98 21.28 -10.56
CA LEU A 266 -2.45 22.28 -11.53
C LEU A 266 -1.33 22.79 -12.44
N CYS A 267 -0.13 23.04 -11.90
CA CYS A 267 1.03 23.40 -12.71
C CYS A 267 1.44 22.28 -13.68
N GLN A 268 1.40 21.03 -13.24
CA GLN A 268 1.64 19.85 -14.08
C GLN A 268 0.55 19.69 -15.15
N CYS A 269 -0.73 19.89 -14.83
CA CYS A 269 -1.82 19.88 -15.80
C CYS A 269 -1.61 20.92 -16.90
N CYS A 270 -1.15 22.12 -16.56
CA CYS A 270 -0.82 23.13 -17.57
C CYS A 270 0.27 22.63 -18.52
N TYR A 271 1.29 21.96 -17.99
CA TYR A 271 2.35 21.34 -18.80
C TYR A 271 1.83 20.20 -19.70
N TYR A 272 0.95 19.33 -19.18
CA TYR A 272 0.35 18.27 -19.99
C TYR A 272 -0.52 18.81 -21.13
N VAL A 273 -1.31 19.84 -20.83
CA VAL A 273 -2.10 20.53 -21.86
C VAL A 273 -1.19 21.13 -22.93
N LEU A 274 -0.05 21.72 -22.57
CA LEU A 274 0.91 22.22 -23.56
C LEU A 274 1.45 21.11 -24.47
N VAL A 275 1.83 19.95 -23.92
CA VAL A 275 2.32 18.81 -24.71
C VAL A 275 1.23 18.26 -25.64
N ILE A 276 0.00 18.11 -25.13
CA ILE A 276 -1.14 17.64 -25.92
C ILE A 276 -1.49 18.65 -27.03
N VAL A 277 -1.53 19.94 -26.71
CA VAL A 277 -1.79 21.01 -27.69
C VAL A 277 -0.71 21.02 -28.75
N ALA A 278 0.57 20.86 -28.39
CA ALA A 278 1.66 20.78 -29.35
C ALA A 278 1.49 19.59 -30.31
N ALA A 279 1.18 18.40 -29.78
CA ALA A 279 0.96 17.21 -30.57
C ALA A 279 -0.26 17.33 -31.52
N ILE A 280 -1.41 17.79 -31.01
CA ILE A 280 -2.61 18.01 -31.82
C ILE A 280 -2.32 19.08 -32.87
N SER A 281 -1.69 20.19 -32.49
CA SER A 281 -1.37 21.28 -33.39
C SER A 281 -0.41 20.84 -34.50
N GLN A 282 0.53 19.95 -34.23
CA GLN A 282 1.42 19.39 -35.25
C GLN A 282 0.68 18.52 -36.28
N VAL A 283 -0.42 17.87 -35.89
CA VAL A 283 -1.24 17.06 -36.81
C VAL A 283 -2.14 17.95 -37.69
N TYR A 284 -2.70 19.03 -37.14
CA TYR A 284 -3.74 19.82 -37.83
C TYR A 284 -3.26 21.14 -38.44
N LEU A 285 -2.14 21.74 -37.99
CA LEU A 285 -1.65 22.99 -38.56
C LEU A 285 -0.68 22.75 -39.72
N VAL A 286 -0.97 23.43 -40.84
CA VAL A 286 -0.15 23.42 -42.06
C VAL A 286 1.16 24.22 -41.89
N ASN A 287 1.23 25.14 -40.92
CA ASN A 287 2.37 26.05 -40.72
C ASN A 287 3.21 25.69 -39.48
N PRO A 288 4.35 24.96 -39.65
CA PRO A 288 5.17 24.50 -38.52
C PRO A 288 5.87 25.62 -37.75
N LYS A 289 6.04 26.81 -38.35
CA LYS A 289 6.77 27.93 -37.73
C LYS A 289 6.08 28.51 -36.49
N ASN A 290 4.76 28.42 -36.41
CA ASN A 290 3.99 28.92 -35.27
C ASN A 290 4.11 28.01 -34.02
N LEU A 291 4.59 26.77 -34.19
CA LEU A 291 4.75 25.80 -33.11
C LEU A 291 6.06 25.97 -32.32
N ILE A 292 7.05 26.68 -32.87
CA ILE A 292 8.35 26.91 -32.21
C ILE A 292 8.16 27.53 -30.82
N GLY A 293 7.22 28.47 -30.68
CA GLY A 293 6.91 29.10 -29.40
C GLY A 293 6.33 28.12 -28.37
N VAL A 294 5.48 27.18 -28.81
CA VAL A 294 4.88 26.16 -27.93
C VAL A 294 5.92 25.15 -27.48
N PHE A 295 6.75 24.63 -28.39
CA PHE A 295 7.86 23.74 -28.03
C PHE A 295 8.88 24.44 -27.13
N GLY A 296 9.20 25.72 -27.39
CA GLY A 296 10.04 26.52 -26.52
C GLY A 296 9.47 26.65 -25.10
N ALA A 297 8.16 26.87 -24.96
CA ALA A 297 7.49 26.90 -23.66
C ALA A 297 7.55 25.54 -22.93
N ILE A 298 7.37 24.42 -23.66
CA ILE A 298 7.51 23.07 -23.09
C ILE A 298 8.93 22.85 -22.57
N VAL A 299 9.96 23.21 -23.34
CA VAL A 299 11.37 23.07 -22.92
C VAL A 299 11.66 23.88 -21.67
N VAL A 300 11.22 25.14 -21.59
CA VAL A 300 11.43 26.00 -20.40
C VAL A 300 10.73 25.42 -19.18
N MET A 301 9.46 25.02 -19.30
CA MET A 301 8.70 24.42 -18.19
C MET A 301 9.30 23.09 -17.74
N ALA A 302 9.69 22.23 -18.69
CA ALA A 302 10.33 20.95 -18.38
C ALA A 302 11.69 21.14 -17.69
N ALA A 303 12.50 22.10 -18.14
CA ALA A 303 13.77 22.42 -17.48
C ALA A 303 13.57 22.87 -16.02
N VAL A 304 12.53 23.67 -15.75
CA VAL A 304 12.16 24.05 -14.38
C VAL A 304 11.77 22.81 -13.56
N PHE A 305 10.94 21.91 -14.08
CA PHE A 305 10.56 20.70 -13.35
C PHE A 305 11.73 19.74 -13.12
N VAL A 306 12.56 19.49 -14.13
CA VAL A 306 13.79 18.69 -13.99
C VAL A 306 14.70 19.30 -12.94
N TRP A 307 14.86 20.62 -12.91
CA TRP A 307 15.62 21.30 -11.87
C TRP A 307 15.04 21.05 -10.47
N LEU A 308 13.71 21.14 -10.31
CA LEU A 308 13.06 20.86 -9.03
C LEU A 308 13.26 19.42 -8.56
N GLU A 309 13.20 18.44 -9.47
CA GLU A 309 13.45 17.04 -9.16
C GLU A 309 14.93 16.77 -8.81
N ILE A 310 15.87 17.43 -9.50
CA ILE A 310 17.30 17.36 -9.17
C ILE A 310 17.56 17.91 -7.76
N VAL A 311 16.97 19.05 -7.40
CA VAL A 311 17.06 19.62 -6.05
C VAL A 311 16.49 18.63 -5.02
N GLN A 312 15.35 17.99 -5.31
CA GLN A 312 14.77 16.97 -4.43
C GLN A 312 15.68 15.74 -4.26
N ALA A 313 16.31 15.28 -5.34
CA ALA A 313 17.27 14.17 -5.32
C ALA A 313 18.50 14.46 -4.47
N MET A 314 19.01 15.70 -4.52
CA MET A 314 20.12 16.14 -3.67
C MET A 314 19.73 16.22 -2.20
N GLN A 315 18.52 16.69 -1.87
CA GLN A 315 18.05 16.82 -0.49
C GLN A 315 17.78 15.48 0.20
N GLN A 316 17.18 14.51 -0.50
CA GLN A 316 16.88 13.18 0.05
C GLN A 316 18.08 12.23 0.03
N GLY A 317 19.15 12.59 -0.70
CA GLY A 317 20.29 11.73 -0.98
C GLY A 317 20.01 10.77 -2.15
N TRP A 318 20.98 10.67 -3.07
CA TRP A 318 20.84 9.94 -4.33
C TRP A 318 20.39 8.48 -4.15
N LYS A 319 20.93 7.78 -3.14
CA LYS A 319 20.58 6.36 -2.86
C LYS A 319 19.12 6.17 -2.44
N LYS A 320 18.56 7.09 -1.66
CA LYS A 320 17.15 7.04 -1.20
C LYS A 320 16.22 7.41 -2.35
N TYR A 321 16.64 8.39 -3.17
CA TYR A 321 15.89 8.87 -4.32
C TYR A 321 15.70 7.79 -5.39
N THR A 322 16.77 7.12 -5.84
CA THR A 322 16.71 6.13 -6.93
C THR A 322 15.98 4.84 -6.55
N ARG A 323 15.78 4.58 -5.25
CA ARG A 323 15.01 3.43 -4.77
C ARG A 323 13.49 3.62 -4.92
N SER A 324 13.02 4.86 -5.08
CA SER A 324 11.60 5.18 -5.29
C SER A 324 11.25 5.09 -6.77
N TYR A 325 10.39 4.14 -7.15
CA TYR A 325 9.88 3.99 -8.53
C TYR A 325 9.24 5.29 -9.05
N TYR A 326 8.55 6.03 -8.17
CA TYR A 326 7.84 7.25 -8.54
C TYR A 326 8.79 8.38 -8.93
N ASN A 327 9.90 8.54 -8.21
CA ASN A 327 10.85 9.61 -8.49
C ASN A 327 11.54 9.42 -9.85
N GLY A 328 11.77 8.16 -10.25
CA GLY A 328 12.27 7.84 -11.60
C GLY A 328 11.24 8.15 -12.68
N LEU A 329 9.96 7.85 -12.41
CA LEU A 329 8.87 8.12 -13.33
C LEU A 329 8.64 9.63 -13.55
N ASP A 330 8.69 10.43 -12.48
CA ASP A 330 8.63 11.90 -12.54
C ASP A 330 9.77 12.45 -13.43
N LEU A 331 11.00 11.94 -13.30
CA LEU A 331 12.14 12.37 -14.13
C LEU A 331 11.95 12.04 -15.62
N ILE A 332 11.49 10.82 -15.93
CA ILE A 332 11.25 10.38 -17.31
C ILE A 332 10.21 11.27 -17.99
N VAL A 333 9.16 11.65 -17.25
CA VAL A 333 8.02 12.39 -17.79
C VAL A 333 8.36 13.84 -18.10
N PHE A 334 9.36 14.43 -17.46
CA PHE A 334 9.85 15.75 -17.85
C PHE A 334 10.94 15.66 -18.91
N PHE A 335 11.80 14.63 -18.85
CA PHE A 335 12.93 14.48 -19.77
C PHE A 335 12.49 14.09 -21.19
N VAL A 336 11.57 13.13 -21.35
CA VAL A 336 11.18 12.61 -22.67
C VAL A 336 10.45 13.67 -23.52
N PRO A 337 9.44 14.40 -23.02
CA PRO A 337 8.81 15.47 -23.79
C PRO A 337 9.73 16.68 -24.00
N MET A 338 10.70 16.92 -23.11
CA MET A 338 11.74 17.93 -23.34
C MET A 338 12.64 17.54 -24.52
N ALA A 339 13.14 16.30 -24.55
CA ALA A 339 13.93 15.79 -25.66
C ALA A 339 13.13 15.79 -26.98
N ALA A 340 11.86 15.37 -26.93
CA ALA A 340 10.96 15.44 -28.08
C ALA A 340 10.79 16.88 -28.59
N SER A 341 10.58 17.85 -27.69
CA SER A 341 10.40 19.25 -28.09
C SER A 341 11.67 19.86 -28.69
N ILE A 342 12.85 19.50 -28.18
CA ILE A 342 14.14 19.94 -28.74
C ILE A 342 14.34 19.36 -30.15
N ASP A 343 14.09 18.06 -30.32
CA ASP A 343 14.17 17.39 -31.61
C ASP A 343 13.22 18.03 -32.64
N GLN A 344 11.97 18.30 -32.26
CA GLN A 344 11.01 18.99 -33.13
C GLN A 344 11.43 20.42 -33.47
N ILE A 345 12.02 21.18 -32.54
CA ILE A 345 12.57 22.51 -32.85
C ILE A 345 13.69 22.41 -33.90
N ILE A 346 14.59 21.44 -33.77
CA ILE A 346 15.70 21.24 -34.73
C ILE A 346 15.15 20.90 -36.12
N VAL A 347 14.19 19.98 -36.20
CA VAL A 347 13.52 19.59 -37.46
C VAL A 347 12.87 20.80 -38.14
N ILE A 348 12.15 21.64 -37.38
CA ILE A 348 11.48 22.83 -37.92
C ILE A 348 12.51 23.88 -38.39
N LEU A 349 13.63 24.05 -37.68
CA LEU A 349 14.67 25.00 -38.06
C LEU A 349 15.43 24.55 -39.32
N GLN A 350 15.65 23.25 -39.49
CA GLN A 350 16.35 22.66 -40.63
C GLN A 350 15.45 22.43 -41.84
N ASN A 351 14.12 22.59 -41.69
CA ASN A 351 13.10 22.24 -42.69
C ASN A 351 13.28 20.80 -43.23
N ASP A 352 13.60 19.84 -42.36
CA ASP A 352 13.79 18.44 -42.75
C ASP A 352 12.44 17.73 -42.95
N PRO A 353 12.07 17.31 -44.18
CA PRO A 353 10.83 16.59 -44.44
C PRO A 353 10.79 15.18 -43.82
N ASN A 354 11.94 14.61 -43.44
CA ASN A 354 12.03 13.28 -42.82
C ASN A 354 12.14 13.32 -41.29
N GLY A 355 11.80 14.47 -40.68
CA GLY A 355 11.88 14.68 -39.24
C GLY A 355 11.16 13.61 -38.42
N ASN A 356 11.86 13.09 -37.40
CA ASN A 356 11.38 11.95 -36.62
C ASN A 356 10.36 12.35 -35.55
N SER A 357 9.07 12.27 -35.87
CA SER A 357 7.99 12.62 -34.91
C SER A 357 7.71 11.54 -33.85
N ARG A 358 8.43 10.40 -33.86
CA ARG A 358 8.13 9.24 -33.01
C ARG A 358 8.29 9.54 -31.52
N LEU A 359 9.28 10.35 -31.16
CA LEU A 359 9.57 10.67 -29.75
C LEU A 359 8.45 11.48 -29.10
N LEU A 360 7.79 12.36 -29.88
CA LEU A 360 6.63 13.11 -29.42
C LEU A 360 5.44 12.18 -29.14
N SER A 361 5.20 11.17 -29.99
CA SER A 361 4.12 10.19 -29.78
C SER A 361 4.28 9.43 -28.46
N PHE A 362 5.50 8.95 -28.16
CA PHE A 362 5.77 8.30 -26.86
C PHE A 362 5.62 9.26 -25.68
N SER A 363 5.99 10.53 -25.86
CA SER A 363 5.85 11.57 -24.84
C SER A 363 4.40 11.75 -24.38
N ILE A 364 3.44 11.70 -25.31
CA ILE A 364 2.00 11.84 -25.00
C ILE A 364 1.55 10.69 -24.08
N VAL A 365 1.89 9.46 -24.44
CA VAL A 365 1.51 8.26 -23.66
C VAL A 365 2.13 8.32 -22.26
N ILE A 366 3.40 8.69 -22.17
CA ILE A 366 4.12 8.84 -20.89
C ILE A 366 3.46 9.91 -20.00
N VAL A 367 3.08 11.05 -20.58
CA VAL A 367 2.38 12.13 -19.87
C VAL A 367 1.03 11.65 -19.32
N PHE A 368 0.24 10.90 -20.09
CA PHE A 368 -1.03 10.34 -19.62
C PHE A 368 -0.85 9.32 -18.48
N PHE A 369 0.12 8.42 -18.59
CA PHE A 369 0.42 7.48 -17.51
C PHE A 369 0.85 8.19 -16.23
N HIS A 370 1.70 9.21 -16.33
CA HIS A 370 2.09 9.99 -15.16
C HIS A 370 0.91 10.73 -14.54
N MET A 371 -0.01 11.29 -15.34
CA MET A 371 -1.23 11.89 -14.83
C MET A 371 -2.03 10.91 -13.96
N LEU A 372 -2.14 9.64 -14.37
CA LEU A 372 -2.81 8.59 -13.58
C LEU A 372 -2.06 8.30 -12.27
N PHE A 373 -0.73 8.25 -12.29
CA PHE A 373 0.08 7.99 -11.10
C PHE A 373 0.06 9.13 -10.08
N GLU A 374 -0.12 10.38 -10.51
CA GLU A 374 -0.27 11.54 -9.60
C GLU A 374 -1.63 11.53 -8.88
N LEU A 375 -2.66 10.94 -9.50
CA LEU A 375 -3.98 10.79 -8.90
C LEU A 375 -4.01 9.76 -7.75
N ARG A 376 -2.93 9.03 -7.48
CA ARG A 376 -2.81 8.09 -6.33
C ARG A 376 -3.05 8.72 -4.96
N VAL A 377 -3.02 10.05 -4.89
CA VAL A 377 -3.37 10.81 -3.68
C VAL A 377 -4.86 10.67 -3.31
N ILE A 378 -5.71 10.42 -4.31
CA ILE A 378 -7.14 10.15 -4.16
C ILE A 378 -7.32 8.69 -3.74
N GLU A 379 -8.15 8.46 -2.72
CA GLU A 379 -8.34 7.15 -2.10
C GLU A 379 -8.76 6.06 -3.10
N SER A 380 -9.74 6.36 -3.96
CA SER A 380 -10.25 5.42 -4.96
C SER A 380 -9.17 5.00 -5.96
N VAL A 381 -8.41 5.95 -6.49
CA VAL A 381 -7.34 5.68 -7.46
C VAL A 381 -6.17 4.97 -6.79
N CYS A 382 -5.82 5.35 -5.56
CA CYS A 382 -4.75 4.72 -4.80
C CYS A 382 -4.97 3.22 -4.61
N LYS A 383 -6.22 2.80 -4.35
CA LYS A 383 -6.58 1.38 -4.24
C LYS A 383 -6.12 0.62 -5.48
N TYR A 384 -6.55 1.05 -6.67
CA TYR A 384 -6.20 0.37 -7.92
C TYR A 384 -4.71 0.43 -8.25
N VAL A 385 -4.08 1.61 -8.11
CA VAL A 385 -2.65 1.77 -8.42
C VAL A 385 -1.78 0.89 -7.51
N THR A 386 -2.09 0.84 -6.22
CA THR A 386 -1.34 0.00 -5.27
C THR A 386 -1.51 -1.47 -5.59
N ILE A 387 -2.73 -1.88 -5.95
CA ILE A 387 -3.00 -3.26 -6.32
C ILE A 387 -2.20 -3.66 -7.56
N ILE A 388 -2.24 -2.86 -8.62
CA ILE A 388 -1.47 -3.14 -9.85
C ILE A 388 0.03 -3.23 -9.54
N GLN A 389 0.57 -2.27 -8.80
CA GLN A 389 1.99 -2.24 -8.45
C GLN A 389 2.42 -3.49 -7.65
N GLN A 390 1.67 -3.81 -6.59
CA GLN A 390 1.99 -4.94 -5.72
C GLN A 390 1.77 -6.28 -6.42
N ALA A 391 0.74 -6.39 -7.26
CA ALA A 391 0.50 -7.56 -8.09
C ALA A 391 1.71 -7.84 -8.99
N VAL A 392 2.15 -6.84 -9.77
CA VAL A 392 3.30 -6.95 -10.67
C VAL A 392 4.58 -7.35 -9.91
N LEU A 393 4.83 -6.75 -8.74
CA LEU A 393 6.00 -7.08 -7.92
C LEU A 393 5.97 -8.51 -7.37
N LYS A 394 4.79 -9.02 -6.98
CA LYS A 394 4.63 -10.39 -6.47
C LYS A 394 4.83 -11.45 -7.56
N ILE A 395 4.34 -11.20 -8.78
CA ILE A 395 4.41 -12.16 -9.89
C ILE A 395 5.61 -11.93 -10.82
N LYS A 396 6.62 -11.16 -10.41
CA LYS A 396 7.80 -10.85 -11.24
C LYS A 396 8.53 -12.10 -11.73
N VAL A 397 8.62 -13.14 -10.90
CA VAL A 397 9.29 -14.41 -11.25
C VAL A 397 8.50 -15.14 -12.34
N PHE A 398 7.17 -15.14 -12.22
CA PHE A 398 6.29 -15.69 -13.25
C PHE A 398 6.49 -14.97 -14.58
N PHE A 399 6.57 -13.63 -14.61
CA PHE A 399 6.84 -12.91 -15.86
C PHE A 399 8.20 -13.26 -16.49
N VAL A 400 9.24 -13.55 -15.70
CA VAL A 400 10.54 -13.99 -16.22
C VAL A 400 10.43 -15.37 -16.87
N ILE A 401 9.75 -16.32 -16.21
CA ILE A 401 9.50 -17.66 -16.77
C ILE A 401 8.67 -17.56 -18.04
N PHE A 402 7.63 -16.74 -18.02
CA PHE A 402 6.73 -16.52 -19.14
C PHE A 402 7.46 -15.89 -20.34
N ALA A 403 8.25 -14.83 -20.11
CA ALA A 403 9.08 -14.21 -21.14
C ALA A 403 10.12 -15.18 -21.71
N GLY A 404 10.75 -16.00 -20.86
CA GLY A 404 11.66 -17.06 -21.29
C GLY A 404 10.98 -18.11 -22.18
N GLY A 405 9.74 -18.49 -21.83
CA GLY A 405 8.91 -19.36 -22.66
C GLY A 405 8.60 -18.75 -24.03
N ILE A 406 8.14 -17.49 -24.08
CA ILE A 406 7.89 -16.78 -25.35
C ILE A 406 9.17 -16.72 -26.19
N LEU A 407 10.32 -16.43 -25.57
CA LEU A 407 11.62 -16.39 -26.24
C LEU A 407 12.00 -17.74 -26.85
N ALA A 408 11.79 -18.83 -26.10
CA ALA A 408 12.09 -20.19 -26.55
C ALA A 408 11.20 -20.60 -27.73
N PHE A 409 9.90 -20.33 -27.66
CA PHE A 409 8.98 -20.59 -28.77
C PHE A 409 9.25 -19.70 -29.98
N ALA A 410 9.58 -18.43 -29.79
CA ALA A 410 9.95 -17.54 -30.89
C ALA A 410 11.20 -18.04 -31.62
N ALA A 411 12.24 -18.46 -30.88
CA ALA A 411 13.43 -19.07 -31.45
C ALA A 411 13.12 -20.41 -32.14
N GLY A 412 12.28 -21.25 -31.53
CA GLY A 412 11.88 -22.55 -32.06
C GLY A 412 11.09 -22.44 -33.37
N ILE A 413 10.08 -21.57 -33.42
CA ILE A 413 9.25 -21.32 -34.62
C ILE A 413 10.10 -20.67 -35.71
N LEU A 414 10.94 -19.69 -35.37
CA LEU A 414 11.85 -19.07 -36.32
C LEU A 414 12.80 -20.10 -36.94
N HIS A 415 13.37 -20.98 -36.11
CA HIS A 415 14.23 -22.05 -36.59
C HIS A 415 13.45 -23.05 -37.44
N LEU A 416 12.27 -23.49 -37.01
CA LEU A 416 11.46 -24.46 -37.76
C LEU A 416 11.08 -23.95 -39.16
N LEU A 417 10.71 -22.68 -39.27
CA LEU A 417 10.23 -22.08 -40.52
C LEU A 417 11.36 -21.62 -41.46
N HIS A 418 12.56 -21.36 -40.94
CA HIS A 418 13.65 -20.77 -41.74
C HIS A 418 14.96 -21.56 -41.71
N ALA A 419 15.07 -22.65 -40.94
CA ALA A 419 16.26 -23.49 -40.95
C ALA A 419 16.38 -24.17 -42.32
N CYS A 420 17.50 -23.89 -42.97
CA CYS A 420 17.83 -24.43 -44.27
C CYS A 420 19.07 -25.33 -44.14
N PRO A 421 18.93 -26.66 -44.24
CA PRO A 421 20.08 -27.57 -44.11
C PRO A 421 20.93 -27.66 -45.38
N VAL A 422 20.45 -27.23 -46.55
CA VAL A 422 21.13 -27.37 -47.86
C VAL A 422 21.12 -26.03 -48.60
N GLY A 423 22.26 -25.59 -49.14
CA GLY A 423 22.56 -24.20 -49.55
C GLY A 423 21.67 -23.48 -50.60
N ASP A 424 20.58 -24.07 -51.07
CA ASP A 424 19.71 -23.53 -52.14
C ASP A 424 18.30 -23.12 -51.66
N CYS A 425 18.14 -22.67 -50.42
CA CYS A 425 16.84 -22.12 -49.98
C CYS A 425 16.66 -20.68 -50.44
N ASP A 426 15.72 -20.48 -51.36
CA ASP A 426 15.26 -19.16 -51.77
C ASP A 426 14.42 -18.53 -50.64
N ARG A 427 15.04 -17.61 -49.89
CA ARG A 427 14.38 -16.88 -48.79
C ARG A 427 13.30 -15.91 -49.27
N SER A 428 13.17 -15.67 -50.58
CA SER A 428 12.21 -14.70 -51.11
C SER A 428 10.77 -15.23 -51.19
N ASN A 429 10.62 -16.57 -51.26
CA ASN A 429 9.32 -17.26 -51.34
C ASN A 429 8.95 -17.98 -50.03
N GLY A 430 9.57 -17.59 -48.92
CA GLY A 430 9.36 -18.20 -47.60
C GLY A 430 8.02 -17.80 -46.94
N PRO A 431 7.67 -18.46 -45.82
CA PRO A 431 6.48 -18.12 -45.04
C PRO A 431 6.47 -16.63 -44.65
N PRO A 432 5.30 -15.98 -44.49
CA PRO A 432 5.20 -14.56 -44.14
C PRO A 432 5.75 -14.22 -42.74
N PHE A 433 6.20 -15.23 -41.99
CA PHE A 433 6.82 -15.06 -40.68
C PHE A 433 8.14 -14.28 -40.75
N PRO A 434 8.39 -13.30 -39.87
CA PRO A 434 9.58 -12.46 -39.97
C PRO A 434 10.89 -13.23 -39.78
N THR A 435 11.86 -12.97 -40.64
CA THR A 435 13.21 -13.57 -40.56
C THR A 435 14.07 -12.97 -39.44
N ASN A 436 13.78 -11.74 -39.01
CA ASN A 436 14.47 -11.07 -37.93
C ASN A 436 13.95 -11.55 -36.57
N PHE A 437 14.85 -11.88 -35.65
CA PHE A 437 14.50 -12.42 -34.33
C PHE A 437 13.51 -11.54 -33.54
N LEU A 438 13.65 -10.21 -33.60
CA LEU A 438 12.71 -9.31 -32.93
C LEU A 438 11.31 -9.34 -33.57
N GLY A 439 11.24 -9.46 -34.90
CA GLY A 439 9.97 -9.61 -35.61
C GLY A 439 9.30 -10.94 -35.27
N ALA A 440 10.08 -12.02 -35.22
CA ALA A 440 9.63 -13.33 -34.77
C ALA A 440 9.11 -13.28 -33.33
N LEU A 441 9.84 -12.63 -32.42
CA LEU A 441 9.45 -12.45 -31.02
C LEU A 441 8.12 -11.69 -30.89
N PHE A 442 7.95 -10.58 -31.62
CA PHE A 442 6.69 -9.83 -31.61
C PHE A 442 5.54 -10.63 -32.22
N SER A 443 5.79 -11.39 -33.29
CA SER A 443 4.78 -12.26 -33.90
C SER A 443 4.33 -13.35 -32.93
N THR A 444 5.28 -14.04 -32.28
CA THR A 444 4.99 -15.03 -31.23
C THR A 444 4.29 -14.42 -30.02
N TYR A 445 4.58 -13.16 -29.67
CA TYR A 445 3.81 -12.44 -28.65
C TYR A 445 2.36 -12.19 -29.10
N PHE A 446 2.12 -11.81 -30.36
CA PHE A 446 0.76 -11.63 -30.88
C PHE A 446 -0.03 -12.94 -30.98
N PHE A 447 0.64 -14.08 -31.13
CA PHE A 447 -0.01 -15.39 -31.04
C PHE A 447 -0.70 -15.62 -29.68
N LEU A 448 -0.21 -14.97 -28.62
CA LEU A 448 -0.87 -14.98 -27.31
C LEU A 448 -2.25 -14.31 -27.34
N GLY A 449 -2.41 -13.29 -28.19
CA GLY A 449 -3.67 -12.57 -28.41
C GLY A 449 -4.58 -13.23 -29.44
N GLY A 450 -4.19 -14.39 -29.98
CA GLY A 450 -4.97 -15.13 -30.99
C GLY A 450 -4.80 -14.61 -32.42
N ILE A 451 -3.82 -13.73 -32.67
CA ILE A 451 -3.54 -13.21 -34.02
C ILE A 451 -2.46 -14.10 -34.64
N TYR A 452 -2.83 -14.92 -35.63
CA TYR A 452 -1.92 -15.90 -36.26
C TYR A 452 -1.58 -15.58 -37.72
N ASP A 453 -1.89 -14.38 -38.22
CA ASP A 453 -1.64 -13.98 -39.62
C ASP A 453 -0.22 -14.28 -40.14
N PRO A 454 0.87 -14.13 -39.34
CA PRO A 454 2.22 -14.47 -39.80
C PRO A 454 2.47 -15.95 -40.10
N VAL A 455 1.55 -16.83 -39.71
CA VAL A 455 1.67 -18.29 -39.91
C VAL A 455 0.39 -18.91 -40.48
N SER A 456 -0.53 -18.10 -41.03
CA SER A 456 -1.83 -18.57 -41.53
C SER A 456 -1.67 -19.65 -42.58
N ASP A 457 -0.76 -19.43 -43.52
CA ASP A 457 -0.58 -20.29 -44.70
C ASP A 457 0.07 -21.64 -44.33
N GLN A 458 0.71 -21.72 -43.16
CA GLN A 458 1.36 -22.92 -42.64
C GLN A 458 0.37 -23.83 -41.92
N PHE A 459 -0.83 -23.34 -41.57
CA PHE A 459 -1.88 -24.23 -41.06
C PHE A 459 -2.48 -25.12 -42.15
N ASP A 460 -2.44 -24.68 -43.40
CA ASP A 460 -2.88 -25.49 -44.55
C ASP A 460 -1.79 -26.44 -45.05
N SER A 461 -0.56 -26.35 -44.51
CA SER A 461 0.53 -27.27 -44.88
C SER A 461 0.40 -28.60 -44.12
N GLU A 462 0.92 -29.68 -44.74
CA GLU A 462 0.96 -31.02 -44.13
C GLU A 462 2.11 -31.18 -43.11
N ASP A 463 2.74 -30.07 -42.66
CA ASP A 463 3.90 -30.09 -41.77
C ASP A 463 3.51 -30.43 -40.33
N TRP A 464 3.49 -31.72 -40.01
CA TRP A 464 3.14 -32.21 -38.67
C TRP A 464 3.97 -31.57 -37.54
N ALA A 465 5.24 -31.23 -37.80
CA ALA A 465 6.13 -30.61 -36.83
C ALA A 465 5.69 -29.18 -36.47
N PHE A 466 5.18 -28.42 -37.45
CA PHE A 466 4.61 -27.09 -37.23
C PHE A 466 3.32 -27.19 -36.41
N HIS A 467 2.40 -28.08 -36.81
CA HIS A 467 1.16 -28.33 -36.06
C HIS A 467 1.44 -28.73 -34.61
N LEU A 468 2.40 -29.63 -34.38
CA LEU A 468 2.81 -30.03 -33.03
C LEU A 468 3.38 -28.85 -32.23
N MET A 469 4.25 -28.04 -32.84
CA MET A 469 4.83 -26.86 -32.20
C MET A 469 3.76 -25.84 -31.82
N MET A 470 2.76 -25.62 -32.67
CA MET A 470 1.62 -24.74 -32.38
C MET A 470 0.73 -25.28 -31.26
N VAL A 471 0.43 -26.58 -31.26
CA VAL A 471 -0.32 -27.22 -30.15
C VAL A 471 0.44 -27.08 -28.83
N MET A 472 1.75 -27.32 -28.82
CA MET A 472 2.59 -27.14 -27.63
C MET A 472 2.61 -25.68 -27.16
N PHE A 473 2.71 -24.72 -28.09
CA PHE A 473 2.67 -23.29 -27.78
C PHE A 473 1.34 -22.88 -27.14
N LEU A 474 0.20 -23.28 -27.73
CA LEU A 474 -1.14 -22.98 -27.21
C LEU A 474 -1.37 -23.59 -25.83
N PHE A 475 -0.96 -24.86 -25.66
CA PHE A 475 -1.05 -25.54 -24.38
C PHE A 475 -0.20 -24.83 -23.31
N PHE A 476 1.05 -24.52 -23.62
CA PHE A 476 1.93 -23.83 -22.67
C PHE A 476 1.44 -22.43 -22.34
N THR A 477 1.10 -21.61 -23.33
CA THR A 477 0.78 -20.20 -23.12
C THR A 477 -0.65 -20.01 -22.61
N VAL A 478 -1.65 -20.42 -23.37
CA VAL A 478 -3.07 -20.17 -23.08
C VAL A 478 -3.58 -21.06 -21.96
N ILE A 479 -3.27 -22.36 -21.99
CA ILE A 479 -3.82 -23.31 -21.01
C ILE A 479 -3.04 -23.29 -19.70
N LEU A 480 -1.70 -23.27 -19.74
CA LEU A 480 -0.90 -23.26 -18.51
C LEU A 480 -0.62 -21.84 -18.01
N MET A 481 0.10 -21.04 -18.77
CA MET A 481 0.63 -19.76 -18.25
C MET A 481 -0.46 -18.74 -17.94
N LEU A 482 -1.47 -18.56 -18.82
CA LEU A 482 -2.56 -17.60 -18.56
C LEU A 482 -3.41 -18.02 -17.35
N ASN A 483 -3.74 -19.30 -17.20
CA ASN A 483 -4.51 -19.79 -16.06
C ASN A 483 -3.74 -19.66 -14.73
N VAL A 484 -2.43 -19.94 -14.75
CA VAL A 484 -1.56 -19.69 -13.59
C VAL A 484 -1.48 -18.20 -13.27
N LEU A 485 -1.36 -17.34 -14.28
CA LEU A 485 -1.36 -15.89 -14.10
C LEU A 485 -2.65 -15.41 -13.40
N ILE A 486 -3.81 -15.87 -13.85
CA ILE A 486 -5.12 -15.53 -13.25
C ILE A 486 -5.17 -15.99 -11.78
N SER A 487 -4.74 -17.21 -11.49
CA SER A 487 -4.72 -17.75 -10.12
C SER A 487 -3.79 -16.96 -9.18
N LEU A 488 -2.58 -16.66 -9.64
CA LEU A 488 -1.62 -15.85 -8.89
C LEU A 488 -2.14 -14.42 -8.68
N MET A 489 -2.81 -13.87 -9.69
CA MET A 489 -3.41 -12.55 -9.63
C MET A 489 -4.51 -12.51 -8.56
N ASN A 490 -5.47 -13.43 -8.57
CA ASN A 490 -6.54 -13.51 -7.56
C ASN A 490 -5.98 -13.62 -6.13
N THR A 491 -5.00 -14.51 -5.93
CA THR A 491 -4.34 -14.66 -4.61
C THR A 491 -3.59 -13.39 -4.19
N ALA A 492 -3.02 -12.64 -5.15
CA ALA A 492 -2.35 -11.39 -4.88
C ALA A 492 -3.35 -10.30 -4.47
N PHE A 493 -4.49 -10.18 -5.18
CA PHE A 493 -5.56 -9.21 -4.90
C PHE A 493 -6.07 -9.33 -3.47
N ASP A 494 -6.42 -10.54 -3.01
CA ASP A 494 -6.97 -10.77 -1.67
C ASP A 494 -6.01 -10.31 -0.56
N LYS A 495 -4.71 -10.58 -0.73
CA LYS A 495 -3.68 -10.15 0.24
C LYS A 495 -3.44 -8.64 0.24
N ILE A 496 -3.80 -7.91 -0.82
CA ILE A 496 -3.52 -6.47 -0.95
C ILE A 496 -4.68 -5.61 -0.42
N GLU A 497 -5.88 -6.16 -0.26
CA GLU A 497 -7.05 -5.42 0.20
C GLU A 497 -6.85 -4.74 1.58
N ASP A 498 -6.00 -5.29 2.44
CA ASP A 498 -5.69 -4.67 3.74
C ASP A 498 -4.55 -3.63 3.67
N ILE A 499 -3.68 -3.73 2.66
CA ILE A 499 -2.43 -2.98 2.58
C ILE A 499 -2.60 -1.63 1.87
N TRP A 500 -3.54 -1.53 0.91
CA TRP A 500 -3.67 -0.32 0.09
C TRP A 500 -3.97 0.93 0.92
N ARG A 501 -4.72 0.80 2.03
CA ARG A 501 -5.01 1.93 2.92
C ARG A 501 -3.74 2.47 3.57
N LEU A 502 -2.81 1.58 3.95
CA LEU A 502 -1.53 1.96 4.54
C LEU A 502 -0.64 2.66 3.50
N ALA A 503 -0.60 2.12 2.29
CA ALA A 503 0.14 2.72 1.16
C ALA A 503 -0.41 4.11 0.78
N TRP A 504 -1.73 4.30 0.90
CA TRP A 504 -2.37 5.60 0.68
C TRP A 504 -1.98 6.64 1.73
N ILE A 505 -1.99 6.28 3.02
CA ILE A 505 -1.54 7.17 4.10
C ILE A 505 -0.06 7.51 3.92
N GLN A 506 0.77 6.53 3.59
CA GLN A 506 2.20 6.73 3.29
C GLN A 506 2.39 7.70 2.11
N SER A 507 1.62 7.53 1.02
CA SER A 507 1.68 8.40 -0.15
C SER A 507 1.34 9.85 0.23
N ARG A 508 0.29 10.08 1.02
CA ARG A 508 -0.05 11.41 1.53
C ARG A 508 1.04 12.00 2.42
N LEU A 509 1.61 11.20 3.32
CA LEU A 509 2.69 11.66 4.19
C LEU A 509 3.88 12.16 3.41
N ARG A 510 4.27 11.50 2.29
CA ARG A 510 5.35 11.99 1.42
C ARG A 510 5.11 13.40 0.88
N PHE A 511 3.89 13.69 0.43
CA PHE A 511 3.54 15.04 -0.02
C PHE A 511 3.53 16.05 1.13
N ILE A 512 3.08 15.64 2.32
CA ILE A 512 3.10 16.48 3.53
C ILE A 512 4.54 16.78 3.96
N GLU A 513 5.43 15.79 3.95
CA GLU A 513 6.87 15.95 4.25
C GLU A 513 7.51 17.00 3.33
N SER A 514 7.23 16.95 2.02
CA SER A 514 7.69 17.96 1.07
C SER A 514 7.07 19.34 1.33
N ALA A 515 5.78 19.40 1.66
CA ALA A 515 5.08 20.65 1.95
C ALA A 515 5.59 21.31 3.25
N GLU A 516 5.80 20.52 4.31
CA GLU A 516 6.34 20.96 5.60
C GLU A 516 7.73 21.56 5.44
N ASN A 517 8.64 20.85 4.76
CA ASN A 517 9.99 21.35 4.49
C ASN A 517 10.00 22.64 3.69
N MET A 518 9.11 22.79 2.71
CA MET A 518 8.97 24.04 1.95
C MET A 518 8.38 25.17 2.79
N SER A 519 7.45 24.85 3.69
CA SER A 519 6.79 25.83 4.54
C SER A 519 7.67 26.36 5.68
N TYR A 520 8.67 25.56 6.10
CA TYR A 520 9.52 25.85 7.26
C TYR A 520 10.28 27.17 7.13
N ASP A 521 10.78 27.47 5.92
CA ASP A 521 11.60 28.63 5.63
C ASP A 521 10.78 29.89 5.29
N ILE A 522 9.45 29.79 5.21
CA ILE A 522 8.58 30.93 4.88
C ILE A 522 8.36 31.78 6.15
N PRO A 523 8.81 33.05 6.18
CA PRO A 523 8.71 33.89 7.37
C PRO A 523 7.24 34.14 7.74
N GLY A 524 6.90 33.90 9.00
CA GLY A 524 5.55 34.08 9.53
C GLY A 524 4.56 32.95 9.20
N PHE A 525 4.94 31.93 8.43
CA PHE A 525 4.05 30.81 8.09
C PHE A 525 3.74 29.95 9.32
N ARG A 526 4.76 29.63 10.13
CA ARG A 526 4.60 28.87 11.38
C ARG A 526 3.95 29.64 12.53
N GLN A 527 3.90 30.97 12.44
CA GLN A 527 3.25 31.79 13.46
C GLN A 527 1.71 31.66 13.40
N GLN A 528 1.17 31.09 12.32
CA GLN A 528 -0.25 30.75 12.27
C GLN A 528 -0.51 29.50 13.12
N ASN A 529 -0.88 29.72 14.39
CA ASN A 529 -1.12 28.67 15.39
C ASN A 529 -2.13 27.60 14.92
N ASN A 530 -3.01 27.96 13.98
CA ASN A 530 -4.01 27.05 13.46
C ASN A 530 -3.45 25.94 12.55
N TRP A 531 -2.23 26.07 11.99
CA TRP A 531 -1.67 25.08 11.06
C TRP A 531 -0.61 24.17 11.69
N PHE A 532 -0.13 24.55 12.88
CA PHE A 532 0.92 23.86 13.61
C PHE A 532 0.59 23.75 15.11
N PRO A 533 -0.53 23.11 15.49
CA PRO A 533 -0.76 22.84 16.90
C PRO A 533 0.25 21.82 17.43
N GLU A 534 0.53 21.82 18.73
CA GLU A 534 1.39 20.82 19.37
C GLU A 534 0.70 19.45 19.41
N GLU A 535 -0.60 19.46 19.71
CA GLU A 535 -1.43 18.26 19.83
C GLU A 535 -2.71 18.38 18.98
N ILE A 536 -3.19 17.24 18.51
CA ILE A 536 -4.51 17.11 17.90
C ILE A 536 -5.37 16.14 18.68
N TYR A 537 -6.68 16.30 18.55
CA TYR A 537 -7.65 15.40 19.15
C TYR A 537 -8.44 14.69 18.05
N PHE A 538 -8.74 13.41 18.25
CA PHE A 538 -9.53 12.62 17.31
C PHE A 538 -10.47 11.69 18.06
N THR A 539 -11.54 11.28 17.41
CA THR A 539 -12.57 10.46 18.05
C THR A 539 -12.58 9.06 17.45
N ALA A 540 -12.82 8.05 18.28
CA ALA A 540 -13.00 6.68 17.81
C ALA A 540 -14.07 5.97 18.65
N THR A 541 -14.86 5.10 18.02
CA THR A 541 -15.83 4.24 18.72
C THR A 541 -15.11 3.22 19.58
N GLU A 542 -15.66 2.88 20.75
CA GLU A 542 -15.11 1.84 21.64
C GLU A 542 -14.87 0.51 20.92
N GLN A 543 -15.79 0.10 20.03
CA GLN A 543 -15.63 -1.08 19.18
C GLN A 543 -14.36 -1.01 18.30
N LYS A 544 -14.05 0.16 17.73
CA LYS A 544 -12.83 0.35 16.91
C LYS A 544 -11.57 0.26 17.78
N VAL A 545 -11.62 0.84 18.97
CA VAL A 545 -10.51 0.82 19.94
C VAL A 545 -10.24 -0.62 20.39
N GLU A 546 -11.27 -1.37 20.76
CA GLU A 546 -11.16 -2.78 21.14
C GLU A 546 -10.68 -3.65 19.99
N ALA A 547 -11.24 -3.49 18.79
CA ALA A 547 -10.82 -4.23 17.60
C ALA A 547 -9.35 -3.98 17.26
N TYR A 548 -8.87 -2.74 17.42
CA TYR A 548 -7.45 -2.43 17.26
C TYR A 548 -6.61 -3.09 18.35
N ARG A 549 -6.98 -2.94 19.64
CA ARG A 549 -6.25 -3.53 20.76
C ARG A 549 -6.16 -5.05 20.67
N ARG A 550 -7.25 -5.73 20.26
CA ARG A 550 -7.27 -7.19 20.00
C ARG A 550 -6.29 -7.56 18.89
N ARG A 551 -6.38 -6.92 17.72
CA ARG A 551 -5.47 -7.17 16.59
C ARG A 551 -4.01 -6.92 16.94
N HIS A 552 -3.72 -5.82 17.64
CA HIS A 552 -2.37 -5.50 18.09
C HIS A 552 -1.82 -6.56 19.07
N ARG A 553 -2.66 -7.07 19.98
CA ARG A 553 -2.28 -8.14 20.90
C ARG A 553 -2.01 -9.47 20.17
N THR A 554 -2.85 -9.83 19.20
CA THR A 554 -2.67 -11.06 18.40
C THR A 554 -1.41 -10.99 17.51
N LYS A 555 -1.14 -9.84 16.87
CA LYS A 555 0.10 -9.64 16.11
C LYS A 555 1.34 -9.85 16.98
N ARG A 556 1.30 -9.35 18.22
CA ARG A 556 2.37 -9.55 19.19
C ARG A 556 2.55 -11.01 19.58
N THR A 557 1.47 -11.72 19.92
CA THR A 557 1.57 -13.14 20.31
C THR A 557 2.10 -14.01 19.17
N ASN A 558 1.65 -13.78 17.94
CA ASN A 558 2.15 -14.52 16.78
C ASN A 558 3.65 -14.25 16.56
N LYS A 559 4.07 -12.98 16.67
CA LYS A 559 5.49 -12.62 16.53
C LYS A 559 6.37 -13.23 17.61
N ASP A 560 5.89 -13.30 18.84
CA ASP A 560 6.59 -13.97 19.94
C ASP A 560 6.69 -15.49 19.67
N SER A 561 5.65 -16.10 19.11
CA SER A 561 5.67 -17.52 18.69
C SER A 561 6.63 -17.78 17.53
N ASP A 562 6.60 -16.97 16.47
CA ASP A 562 7.50 -17.11 15.31
C ASP A 562 8.96 -16.98 15.73
N LYS A 563 9.26 -16.02 16.62
CA LYS A 563 10.59 -15.83 17.17
C LYS A 563 11.05 -17.02 18.02
N LEU A 564 10.15 -17.61 18.79
CA LEU A 564 10.46 -18.86 19.51
C LEU A 564 10.77 -19.98 18.52
N VAL A 565 9.99 -20.17 17.46
CA VAL A 565 10.27 -21.19 16.44
C VAL A 565 11.66 -20.98 15.81
N GLU A 566 12.00 -19.75 15.41
CA GLU A 566 13.33 -19.43 14.87
C GLU A 566 14.47 -19.69 15.88
N ASP A 567 14.28 -19.35 17.15
CA ASP A 567 15.29 -19.58 18.19
C ASP A 567 15.46 -21.09 18.48
N TRP A 568 14.38 -21.89 18.41
CA TRP A 568 14.42 -23.34 18.50
C TRP A 568 15.13 -23.98 17.29
N GLU A 569 14.84 -23.52 16.08
CA GLU A 569 15.53 -23.99 14.87
C GLU A 569 17.03 -23.68 14.91
N ARG A 570 17.41 -22.46 15.32
CA ARG A 570 18.82 -22.07 15.49
C ARG A 570 19.53 -22.85 16.60
N GLY A 571 18.82 -23.17 17.68
CA GLY A 571 19.29 -24.06 18.74
C GLY A 571 19.60 -25.45 18.21
N SER A 572 18.69 -26.03 17.42
CA SER A 572 18.83 -27.36 16.84
C SER A 572 19.99 -27.48 15.84
N GLU A 573 20.25 -26.43 15.05
CA GLU A 573 21.41 -26.37 14.15
C GLU A 573 22.74 -26.28 14.91
N SER A 574 22.76 -25.57 16.05
CA SER A 574 23.95 -25.46 16.89
C SER A 574 24.26 -26.77 17.63
N GLU A 575 23.25 -27.49 18.12
CA GLU A 575 23.42 -28.83 18.71
C GLU A 575 23.87 -29.86 17.67
N SER A 576 23.32 -29.82 16.45
CA SER A 576 23.75 -30.68 15.34
C SER A 576 25.24 -30.46 14.98
N CYS A 577 25.70 -29.21 14.98
CA CYS A 577 27.09 -28.86 14.69
C CYS A 577 28.06 -29.24 15.82
N VAL A 578 27.63 -29.14 17.08
CA VAL A 578 28.42 -29.60 18.25
C VAL A 578 28.52 -31.11 18.26
N GLU A 579 27.43 -31.83 17.99
CA GLU A 579 27.41 -33.29 17.94
C GLU A 579 28.23 -33.86 16.76
N ALA A 580 28.24 -33.16 15.62
CA ALA A 580 29.10 -33.48 14.48
C ALA A 580 30.59 -33.23 14.77
N SER A 581 30.94 -32.19 15.53
CA SER A 581 32.32 -31.91 15.93
C SER A 581 32.83 -32.94 16.95
N ASP A 582 31.99 -33.33 17.91
CA ASP A 582 32.34 -34.32 18.94
C ASP A 582 32.49 -35.74 18.36
N LYS A 583 31.69 -36.09 17.34
CA LYS A 583 31.89 -37.32 16.55
C LYS A 583 33.21 -37.33 15.77
N ARG A 584 33.62 -36.19 15.18
CA ARG A 584 34.87 -36.05 14.43
C ARG A 584 36.11 -36.14 15.32
N GLU A 585 36.01 -35.69 16.56
CA GLU A 585 37.08 -35.78 17.56
C GLU A 585 37.23 -37.21 18.11
N LYS A 586 36.11 -37.93 18.29
CA LYS A 586 36.10 -39.36 18.61
C LYS A 586 36.66 -40.25 17.49
N GLU A 587 36.34 -39.99 16.22
CA GLU A 587 36.93 -40.73 15.08
C GLU A 587 38.44 -40.53 14.98
N LYS A 588 38.94 -39.30 15.15
CA LYS A 588 40.39 -39.02 15.17
C LYS A 588 41.09 -39.73 16.33
N SER A 589 40.43 -39.83 17.48
CA SER A 589 40.96 -40.53 18.65
C SER A 589 41.03 -42.04 18.40
N LEU A 590 40.03 -42.61 17.73
CA LEU A 590 39.98 -44.04 17.38
C LEU A 590 41.01 -44.42 16.30
N GLU A 591 41.27 -43.53 15.34
CA GLU A 591 42.30 -43.74 14.32
C GLU A 591 43.73 -43.69 14.90
N VAL A 592 43.96 -42.88 15.94
CA VAL A 592 45.23 -42.86 16.68
C VAL A 592 45.41 -44.14 17.50
N VAL A 593 44.34 -44.67 18.10
CA VAL A 593 44.38 -45.94 18.85
C VAL A 593 44.64 -47.12 17.91
N ASN A 594 43.97 -47.20 16.76
CA ASN A 594 44.21 -48.26 15.78
C ASN A 594 45.61 -48.21 15.16
N LYS A 595 46.22 -47.01 15.04
CA LYS A 595 47.63 -46.86 14.63
C LYS A 595 48.64 -47.31 15.69
N LEU A 596 48.23 -47.45 16.95
CA LEU A 596 49.11 -47.93 18.04
C LEU A 596 49.07 -49.46 18.21
N GLU A 597 48.09 -50.16 17.63
CA GLU A 597 47.99 -51.63 17.71
C GLU A 597 48.67 -52.39 16.57
N GLU A 598 49.23 -51.73 15.55
CA GLU A 598 50.07 -52.39 14.54
C GLU A 598 51.55 -52.50 15.00
N PHE A 599 51.80 -53.33 16.02
CA PHE A 599 53.13 -53.92 16.25
C PHE A 599 53.00 -55.45 16.35
N PRO A 600 53.67 -56.23 15.47
CA PRO A 600 53.40 -57.65 15.32
C PRO A 600 54.27 -58.50 16.23
N ARG A 601 53.72 -59.61 16.76
CA ARG A 601 54.46 -60.82 17.15
C ARG A 601 53.51 -62.01 17.43
N PRO A 602 53.98 -63.27 17.35
CA PRO A 602 53.65 -64.14 16.22
C PRO A 602 52.92 -65.42 16.65
N GLY A 603 52.33 -66.07 15.64
CA GLY A 603 51.40 -67.18 15.78
C GLY A 603 51.96 -68.54 16.19
N ILE A 604 51.02 -69.46 16.41
CA ILE A 604 51.21 -70.90 16.40
C ILE A 604 49.98 -71.49 15.69
N GLY A 605 50.24 -72.21 14.61
CA GLY A 605 49.26 -72.91 13.80
C GLY A 605 48.90 -74.30 14.34
N GLY A 606 47.87 -74.90 13.75
CA GLY A 606 47.46 -76.26 14.06
C GLY A 606 46.30 -76.71 13.17
N THR A 607 46.67 -77.28 12.03
CA THR A 607 45.85 -77.78 10.90
C THR A 607 45.09 -79.10 11.18
N ARG A 608 43.97 -79.32 10.45
CA ARG A 608 43.60 -80.49 9.59
C ARG A 608 42.10 -80.86 9.71
N ASN A 609 41.33 -80.71 8.62
CA ASN A 609 40.85 -81.76 7.68
C ASN A 609 39.51 -82.38 8.15
N LEU A 610 38.46 -82.65 7.37
CA LEU A 610 38.28 -83.02 5.95
C LEU A 610 36.78 -82.87 5.56
N ASP A 611 36.57 -82.52 4.28
CA ASP A 611 35.55 -82.98 3.32
C ASP A 611 34.02 -82.98 3.54
N SER A 612 33.39 -82.37 2.53
CA SER A 612 32.28 -82.86 1.67
C SER A 612 30.82 -82.47 1.96
N GLY A 613 30.18 -81.89 0.93
CA GLY A 613 28.79 -82.15 0.57
C GLY A 613 27.78 -81.01 0.76
N SER A 614 27.48 -80.26 -0.31
CA SER A 614 26.16 -79.62 -0.54
C SER A 614 25.12 -80.71 -0.91
N PRO A 615 23.79 -80.50 -0.75
CA PRO A 615 23.03 -79.56 -1.58
C PRO A 615 21.90 -78.78 -0.87
N ASP A 616 21.35 -77.83 -1.63
CA ASP A 616 20.17 -77.00 -1.39
C ASP A 616 18.94 -77.74 -0.81
N GLU A 617 18.17 -77.05 0.03
CA GLU A 617 16.72 -76.77 -0.14
C GLU A 617 16.07 -76.26 1.17
N GLY A 618 15.29 -75.18 1.07
CA GLY A 618 13.94 -75.11 1.67
C GLY A 618 13.73 -74.70 3.14
N SER A 619 13.17 -73.50 3.30
CA SER A 619 12.07 -73.14 4.24
C SER A 619 12.32 -72.98 5.76
N GLY A 620 12.03 -71.77 6.26
CA GLY A 620 11.59 -71.49 7.65
C GLY A 620 11.02 -70.05 7.71
N ALA A 621 9.71 -69.87 7.94
CA ALA A 621 9.06 -69.68 9.26
C ALA A 621 9.45 -68.33 9.93
N ALA A 622 8.59 -67.51 10.54
CA ALA A 622 7.15 -67.49 10.80
C ALA A 622 6.78 -66.08 11.31
N SER A 623 5.50 -65.72 11.14
CA SER A 623 4.74 -64.62 11.80
C SER A 623 4.71 -64.79 13.35
N PRO A 624 4.17 -63.89 14.21
CA PRO A 624 2.94 -63.12 13.96
C PRO A 624 2.76 -61.70 14.57
N GLU A 625 1.80 -61.00 13.97
CA GLU A 625 0.98 -59.92 14.55
C GLU A 625 -0.03 -60.41 15.60
N GLN A 626 -0.43 -59.50 16.50
CA GLN A 626 -1.77 -59.22 17.07
C GLN A 626 -1.51 -58.57 18.45
N SER A 627 -2.15 -57.52 18.97
CA SER A 627 -3.42 -56.81 18.78
C SER A 627 -3.74 -56.28 20.19
N LEU A 628 -4.26 -55.06 20.40
CA LEU A 628 -5.32 -54.86 21.42
C LEU A 628 -5.99 -53.48 21.26
N THR A 629 -7.28 -53.50 21.57
CA THR A 629 -8.37 -52.57 21.26
C THR A 629 -8.68 -51.59 22.40
N LYS A 630 -9.42 -50.51 22.10
CA LYS A 630 -10.72 -50.18 22.76
C LYS A 630 -11.37 -48.90 22.23
N ASP A 631 -12.64 -49.05 21.86
CA ASP A 631 -13.64 -48.00 21.60
C ASP A 631 -14.36 -47.56 22.89
N ASN A 632 -14.91 -46.34 22.90
CA ASN A 632 -16.21 -45.96 23.50
C ASN A 632 -16.44 -44.44 23.40
N GLU A 633 -17.53 -43.99 22.76
CA GLU A 633 -18.71 -43.41 23.43
C GLU A 633 -19.73 -42.80 22.43
N LEU A 634 -21.01 -43.08 22.69
CA LEU A 634 -22.19 -42.62 21.96
C LEU A 634 -23.34 -42.45 22.96
N ASN A 635 -23.95 -41.26 23.07
CA ASN A 635 -25.30 -40.98 23.61
C ASN A 635 -25.60 -39.47 23.45
N SER A 636 -26.66 -38.94 22.84
CA SER A 636 -28.14 -39.13 22.84
C SER A 636 -28.93 -38.38 23.94
N LYS A 637 -30.09 -37.81 23.52
CA LYS A 637 -31.24 -37.15 24.21
C LYS A 637 -31.34 -35.62 24.00
N ASN A 638 -32.31 -35.00 23.32
CA ASN A 638 -33.78 -35.17 23.09
C ASN A 638 -34.69 -34.56 24.19
N LYS A 639 -35.42 -33.49 23.85
CA LYS A 639 -36.88 -33.22 24.07
C LYS A 639 -37.22 -31.73 24.25
N GLY A 640 -38.28 -31.27 23.56
CA GLY A 640 -38.90 -29.96 23.69
C GLY A 640 -40.10 -29.93 24.65
N ASN A 641 -40.77 -28.76 24.72
CA ASN A 641 -42.22 -28.61 24.90
C ASN A 641 -42.62 -27.12 24.88
N GLY A 642 -43.69 -26.82 24.14
CA GLY A 642 -44.48 -25.60 24.33
C GLY A 642 -45.64 -25.85 25.31
N ILE A 643 -46.11 -24.80 25.97
CA ILE A 643 -47.38 -24.78 26.71
C ILE A 643 -48.07 -23.42 26.50
N ASN A 644 -49.35 -23.52 26.19
CA ASN A 644 -50.36 -22.46 26.03
C ASN A 644 -50.95 -21.99 27.38
N ARG A 645 -51.36 -20.72 27.41
CA ARG A 645 -52.69 -20.20 27.85
C ARG A 645 -53.20 -20.54 29.27
N ILE A 646 -53.30 -19.52 30.12
CA ILE A 646 -54.40 -19.33 31.11
C ILE A 646 -54.79 -17.84 31.16
N GLU A 647 -56.11 -17.60 31.04
CA GLU A 647 -56.85 -16.35 31.19
C GLU A 647 -57.12 -15.98 32.66
N HIS A 648 -57.36 -14.68 32.89
CA HIS A 648 -58.19 -14.01 33.93
C HIS A 648 -57.43 -12.80 34.51
N ASP A 649 -58.01 -11.66 34.87
CA ASP A 649 -59.25 -10.94 34.57
C ASP A 649 -59.22 -9.68 35.45
N ARG A 650 -59.95 -8.63 35.07
CA ARG A 650 -60.43 -7.51 35.92
C ARG A 650 -59.49 -6.37 36.34
N ASN A 651 -59.80 -5.23 35.72
CA ASN A 651 -60.38 -4.02 36.33
C ASN A 651 -59.52 -2.92 37.01
N TRP A 652 -59.87 -1.69 36.57
CA TRP A 652 -60.03 -0.43 37.33
C TRP A 652 -58.88 0.61 37.39
N VAL A 653 -58.96 1.59 36.47
CA VAL A 653 -59.12 3.08 36.64
C VAL A 653 -58.92 3.62 38.08
N PRO A 654 -58.12 4.69 38.32
CA PRO A 654 -58.47 6.13 38.08
C PRO A 654 -57.29 6.97 37.53
N GLY A 655 -57.44 8.13 36.89
CA GLY A 655 -58.30 9.28 37.19
C GLY A 655 -57.45 10.40 37.84
N GLN A 656 -56.87 11.28 37.01
CA GLN A 656 -56.47 12.66 37.38
C GLN A 656 -57.74 13.48 37.69
N PRO A 657 -57.72 14.66 38.39
CA PRO A 657 -56.73 15.74 38.22
C PRO A 657 -56.43 16.65 39.46
N GLU A 658 -55.58 17.66 39.21
CA GLU A 658 -55.56 19.04 39.79
C GLU A 658 -55.31 19.31 41.29
N GLY A 659 -54.49 20.34 41.55
CA GLY A 659 -54.49 21.09 42.81
C GLY A 659 -53.13 21.68 43.22
N ASP A 660 -53.03 23.01 43.17
CA ASP A 660 -51.90 23.89 43.48
C ASP A 660 -51.41 23.92 44.95
N GLU A 661 -50.28 24.63 45.14
CA GLU A 661 -49.82 25.40 46.31
C GLU A 661 -48.73 24.82 47.26
N ASN A 662 -47.52 25.38 47.08
CA ASN A 662 -46.60 25.95 48.09
C ASN A 662 -46.58 25.40 49.53
N MET A 663 -45.45 24.79 49.94
CA MET A 663 -44.66 25.20 51.12
C MET A 663 -43.41 24.32 51.33
N ILE A 664 -42.26 24.96 51.55
CA ILE A 664 -41.04 24.42 52.19
C ILE A 664 -41.17 24.79 53.68
N PRO A 665 -40.91 23.92 54.70
CA PRO A 665 -39.52 23.57 55.07
C PRO A 665 -39.25 22.23 55.81
N GLY A 666 -37.99 21.76 55.69
CA GLY A 666 -37.24 21.22 56.83
C GLY A 666 -37.06 19.70 56.95
N MET A 667 -35.82 19.24 56.68
CA MET A 667 -35.06 18.14 57.30
C MET A 667 -35.77 16.84 57.75
N ARG A 668 -35.37 15.69 57.15
CA ARG A 668 -34.53 14.66 57.81
C ARG A 668 -34.24 13.47 56.90
N ALA A 669 -33.02 12.96 57.04
CA ALA A 669 -32.57 11.68 56.51
C ALA A 669 -33.15 10.52 57.35
N ALA A 670 -33.74 9.52 56.69
CA ALA A 670 -33.76 8.10 57.07
C ALA A 670 -34.47 7.28 55.96
N ASP A 671 -34.07 6.02 55.84
CA ASP A 671 -34.71 4.93 55.10
C ASP A 671 -34.46 4.78 53.59
N LEU A 672 -33.19 4.49 53.28
CA LEU A 672 -32.80 3.52 52.26
C LEU A 672 -33.08 2.10 52.78
N SER A 673 -34.15 1.44 52.33
CA SER A 673 -34.10 -0.01 52.03
C SER A 673 -35.33 -0.45 51.23
N LYS A 674 -35.09 -1.35 50.27
CA LYS A 674 -36.03 -1.96 49.30
C LYS A 674 -36.26 -1.17 48.02
N VAL A 675 -35.19 -1.05 47.23
CA VAL A 675 -35.32 -0.89 45.78
C VAL A 675 -35.78 -2.24 45.22
N ASP A 676 -36.98 -2.26 44.63
CA ASP A 676 -37.55 -3.42 43.95
C ASP A 676 -36.83 -3.66 42.62
N VAL A 677 -35.76 -4.45 42.68
CA VAL A 677 -34.91 -4.80 41.55
C VAL A 677 -35.70 -5.53 40.45
N ALA A 678 -36.78 -6.22 40.80
CA ALA A 678 -37.62 -6.93 39.83
C ALA A 678 -38.41 -5.96 38.93
N GLY A 679 -38.91 -4.85 39.50
CA GLY A 679 -39.63 -3.81 38.75
C GLY A 679 -38.74 -3.09 37.73
N THR A 680 -37.49 -2.81 38.09
CA THR A 680 -36.52 -2.13 37.20
C THR A 680 -36.08 -3.05 36.05
N ILE A 681 -35.92 -4.34 36.31
CA ILE A 681 -35.57 -5.33 35.27
C ILE A 681 -36.74 -5.52 34.29
N ALA A 682 -37.98 -5.59 34.78
CA ALA A 682 -39.16 -5.68 33.92
C ALA A 682 -39.35 -4.42 33.05
N ALA A 683 -39.13 -3.24 33.61
CA ALA A 683 -39.20 -1.98 32.87
C ALA A 683 -38.09 -1.84 31.82
N MET A 684 -36.86 -2.29 32.11
CA MET A 684 -35.77 -2.32 31.14
C MET A 684 -36.06 -3.30 29.99
N HIS A 685 -36.60 -4.48 30.29
CA HIS A 685 -36.92 -5.48 29.26
C HIS A 685 -38.06 -5.01 28.33
N ASP A 686 -39.06 -4.29 28.85
CA ASP A 686 -40.14 -3.71 28.03
C ASP A 686 -39.62 -2.56 27.14
N LEU A 687 -38.69 -1.74 27.66
CA LEU A 687 -38.00 -0.69 26.89
C LEU A 687 -37.13 -1.26 25.76
N GLU A 688 -36.44 -2.37 26.02
CA GLU A 688 -35.59 -3.04 25.04
C GLU A 688 -36.41 -3.72 23.93
N LEU A 689 -37.55 -4.33 24.28
CA LEU A 689 -38.48 -4.88 23.28
C LEU A 689 -39.10 -3.78 22.40
N ARG A 690 -39.51 -2.64 22.98
CA ARG A 690 -40.04 -1.50 22.21
C ARG A 690 -38.98 -0.91 21.28
N ALA A 691 -37.74 -0.79 21.73
CA ALA A 691 -36.63 -0.31 20.91
C ALA A 691 -36.32 -1.26 19.75
N GLN A 692 -36.39 -2.58 19.96
CA GLN A 692 -36.21 -3.57 18.89
C GLN A 692 -37.35 -3.52 17.87
N VAL A 693 -38.61 -3.37 18.31
CA VAL A 693 -39.76 -3.25 17.41
C VAL A 693 -39.70 -1.95 16.58
N GLU A 694 -39.29 -0.83 17.17
CA GLU A 694 -39.10 0.43 16.44
C GLU A 694 -37.93 0.37 15.43
N MET A 695 -36.81 -0.28 15.77
CA MET A 695 -35.72 -0.51 14.81
C MET A 695 -36.16 -1.38 13.63
N THR A 696 -36.96 -2.41 13.90
CA THR A 696 -37.44 -3.33 12.86
C THR A 696 -38.43 -2.63 11.91
N ASN A 697 -39.27 -1.74 12.45
CA ASN A 697 -40.20 -0.92 11.65
C ASN A 697 -39.50 0.17 10.83
N LEU A 698 -38.33 0.65 11.27
CA LEU A 698 -37.49 1.60 10.50
C LEU A 698 -36.67 0.92 9.39
N GLN A 699 -36.34 -0.36 9.53
CA GLN A 699 -35.55 -1.10 8.52
C GLN A 699 -36.39 -1.56 7.31
N GLN A 700 -37.67 -1.88 7.48
CA GLN A 700 -38.53 -2.33 6.39
C GLN A 700 -38.67 -1.34 5.20
N PRO A 701 -38.90 -0.03 5.40
CA PRO A 701 -38.98 0.90 4.27
C PRO A 701 -37.65 1.03 3.54
N LEU A 702 -36.53 0.93 4.26
CA LEU A 702 -35.18 1.02 3.69
C LEU A 702 -34.84 -0.23 2.84
N LEU A 703 -35.30 -1.41 3.26
CA LEU A 703 -35.18 -2.64 2.48
C LEU A 703 -36.04 -2.60 1.20
N LYS A 704 -37.25 -2.05 1.27
CA LYS A 704 -38.12 -1.84 0.09
C LYS A 704 -37.52 -0.85 -0.91
N GLU A 705 -36.89 0.22 -0.43
CA GLU A 705 -36.17 1.19 -1.28
C GLU A 705 -34.99 0.51 -1.99
N HIS A 706 -34.24 -0.34 -1.27
CA HIS A 706 -33.12 -1.09 -1.83
C HIS A 706 -33.56 -2.11 -2.89
N GLU A 707 -34.66 -2.85 -2.67
CA GLU A 707 -35.24 -3.74 -3.67
C GLU A 707 -35.77 -3.01 -4.91
N ARG A 708 -36.29 -1.78 -4.73
CA ARG A 708 -36.72 -0.94 -5.85
C ARG A 708 -35.51 -0.51 -6.69
N LEU A 709 -34.45 -0.03 -6.05
CA LEU A 709 -33.21 0.37 -6.74
C LEU A 709 -32.53 -0.81 -7.45
N MET A 710 -32.53 -1.99 -6.84
CA MET A 710 -32.00 -3.21 -7.48
C MET A 710 -32.80 -3.61 -8.72
N ARG A 711 -34.13 -3.51 -8.69
CA ARG A 711 -34.98 -3.78 -9.87
C ARG A 711 -34.75 -2.76 -10.99
N GLU A 712 -34.59 -1.48 -10.63
CA GLU A 712 -34.27 -0.41 -11.59
C GLU A 712 -32.91 -0.66 -12.25
N PHE A 713 -31.91 -1.05 -11.46
CA PHE A 713 -30.57 -1.38 -11.94
C PHE A 713 -30.57 -2.59 -12.88
N VAL A 714 -31.24 -3.69 -12.50
CA VAL A 714 -31.37 -4.87 -13.36
C VAL A 714 -32.08 -4.51 -14.67
N SER A 715 -33.14 -3.70 -14.62
CA SER A 715 -33.82 -3.21 -15.83
C SER A 715 -32.92 -2.36 -16.74
N GLN A 716 -32.01 -1.56 -16.19
CA GLN A 716 -31.05 -0.81 -17.00
C GLN A 716 -30.00 -1.71 -17.63
N VAL A 717 -29.50 -2.70 -16.90
CA VAL A 717 -28.53 -3.68 -17.42
C VAL A 717 -29.14 -4.49 -18.56
N THR A 718 -30.39 -4.97 -18.42
CA THR A 718 -31.08 -5.70 -19.49
C THR A 718 -31.26 -4.85 -20.75
N ARG A 719 -31.67 -3.58 -20.61
CA ARG A 719 -31.78 -2.64 -21.75
C ARG A 719 -30.44 -2.39 -22.44
N HIS A 720 -29.35 -2.35 -21.69
CA HIS A 720 -28.03 -2.16 -22.27
C HIS A 720 -27.55 -3.42 -23.01
N GLN A 721 -27.90 -4.60 -22.51
CA GLN A 721 -27.60 -5.87 -23.17
C GLN A 721 -28.38 -6.04 -24.47
N GLU A 722 -29.68 -5.69 -24.50
CA GLU A 722 -30.48 -5.68 -25.73
C GLU A 722 -29.92 -4.70 -26.79
N MET A 723 -29.43 -3.53 -26.34
CA MET A 723 -28.80 -2.55 -27.24
C MET A 723 -27.49 -3.09 -27.85
N MET A 724 -26.69 -3.83 -27.06
CA MET A 724 -25.46 -4.47 -27.54
C MET A 724 -25.76 -5.59 -28.55
N GLU A 725 -26.79 -6.40 -28.30
CA GLU A 725 -27.22 -7.44 -29.24
C GLU A 725 -27.72 -6.83 -30.57
N GLN A 726 -28.46 -5.72 -30.53
CA GLN A 726 -28.86 -4.99 -31.73
C GLN A 726 -27.65 -4.43 -32.51
N GLN A 727 -26.64 -3.89 -31.83
CA GLN A 727 -25.41 -3.44 -32.48
C GLN A 727 -24.63 -4.58 -33.14
N GLN A 728 -24.59 -5.75 -32.50
CA GLN A 728 -23.97 -6.94 -33.09
C GLN A 728 -24.72 -7.42 -34.34
N LEU A 729 -26.05 -7.38 -34.33
CA LEU A 729 -26.86 -7.73 -35.50
C LEU A 729 -26.59 -6.78 -36.67
N GLN A 730 -26.53 -5.47 -36.40
CA GLN A 730 -26.20 -4.46 -37.42
C GLN A 730 -24.79 -4.63 -37.99
N MET A 731 -23.80 -4.95 -37.16
CA MET A 731 -22.44 -5.24 -37.65
C MET A 731 -22.41 -6.49 -38.53
N LYS A 732 -23.20 -7.52 -38.18
CA LYS A 732 -23.30 -8.74 -38.98
C LYS A 732 -23.95 -8.47 -40.34
N GLU A 733 -25.03 -7.70 -40.39
CA GLU A 733 -25.64 -7.27 -41.67
C GLU A 733 -24.67 -6.45 -42.54
N GLN A 734 -23.85 -5.58 -41.93
CA GLN A 734 -22.83 -4.82 -42.67
C GLN A 734 -21.72 -5.73 -43.23
N GLN A 735 -21.30 -6.75 -42.48
CA GLN A 735 -20.33 -7.74 -42.95
C GLN A 735 -20.89 -8.57 -44.12
N ASP A 736 -22.13 -9.04 -44.00
CA ASP A 736 -22.79 -9.82 -45.06
C ASP A 736 -22.98 -8.99 -46.33
N LEU A 737 -23.36 -7.71 -46.21
CA LEU A 737 -23.46 -6.78 -47.35
C LEU A 737 -22.09 -6.55 -48.01
N THR A 738 -21.04 -6.41 -47.21
CA THR A 738 -19.67 -6.22 -47.71
C THR A 738 -19.17 -7.46 -48.44
N GLN A 739 -19.49 -8.65 -47.93
CA GLN A 739 -19.12 -9.92 -48.56
C GLN A 739 -19.90 -10.14 -49.87
N MET A 740 -21.18 -9.79 -49.90
CA MET A 740 -22.00 -9.80 -51.13
C MET A 740 -21.41 -8.86 -52.19
N LEU A 741 -21.07 -7.62 -51.83
CA LEU A 741 -20.43 -6.66 -52.74
C LEU A 741 -19.08 -7.16 -53.28
N ARG A 742 -18.27 -7.80 -52.43
CA ARG A 742 -17.00 -8.42 -52.87
C ARG A 742 -17.24 -9.55 -53.88
N SER A 743 -18.25 -10.39 -53.66
CA SER A 743 -18.60 -11.47 -54.59
C SER A 743 -19.07 -10.94 -55.95
N GLN A 744 -19.91 -9.90 -55.97
CA GLN A 744 -20.36 -9.25 -57.20
C GLN A 744 -19.20 -8.56 -57.93
N LEU A 745 -18.28 -7.92 -57.21
CA LEU A 745 -17.11 -7.29 -57.80
C LEU A 745 -16.17 -8.35 -58.42
N ALA A 746 -15.98 -9.49 -57.77
CA ALA A 746 -15.20 -10.60 -58.30
C ALA A 746 -15.82 -11.20 -59.57
N GLU A 747 -17.15 -11.34 -59.62
CA GLU A 747 -17.88 -11.82 -60.81
C GLU A 747 -17.78 -10.82 -61.99
N GLN A 748 -17.88 -9.51 -61.71
CA GLN A 748 -17.68 -8.46 -62.71
C GLN A 748 -16.25 -8.44 -63.26
N MET A 749 -15.25 -8.62 -62.39
CA MET A 749 -13.85 -8.71 -62.81
C MET A 749 -13.57 -9.98 -63.62
N GLY A 750 -14.15 -11.13 -63.26
CA GLY A 750 -14.04 -12.36 -64.06
C GLY A 750 -14.63 -12.21 -65.47
N HIS A 751 -15.75 -11.48 -65.61
CA HIS A 751 -16.32 -11.17 -66.93
C HIS A 751 -15.52 -10.12 -67.73
N ALA A 752 -14.79 -9.23 -67.06
CA ALA A 752 -13.90 -8.28 -67.72
C ALA A 752 -12.63 -8.98 -68.26
N ASP A 753 -12.08 -9.92 -67.51
CA ASP A 753 -10.90 -10.71 -67.90
C ASP A 753 -11.21 -11.61 -69.12
N GLN A 754 -12.40 -12.23 -69.13
CA GLN A 754 -12.86 -13.05 -70.26
C GLN A 754 -13.15 -12.24 -71.54
N ARG A 755 -13.42 -10.93 -71.43
CA ARG A 755 -13.50 -10.02 -72.59
C ARG A 755 -12.11 -9.60 -73.06
N HIS A 756 -11.17 -9.41 -72.15
CA HIS A 756 -9.79 -9.03 -72.48
C HIS A 756 -9.06 -10.14 -73.24
N GLU A 757 -9.28 -11.41 -72.84
CA GLU A 757 -8.72 -12.58 -73.50
C GLU A 757 -9.32 -12.79 -74.91
N ARG A 758 -10.63 -12.57 -75.10
CA ARG A 758 -11.25 -12.59 -76.45
C ARG A 758 -10.74 -11.48 -77.37
N THR A 759 -10.41 -10.31 -76.84
CA THR A 759 -9.83 -9.23 -77.64
C THR A 759 -8.38 -9.50 -78.02
N GLU A 760 -7.59 -10.15 -77.16
CA GLU A 760 -6.21 -10.55 -77.52
C GLU A 760 -6.20 -11.66 -78.58
N ILE A 761 -7.10 -12.64 -78.50
CA ILE A 761 -7.21 -13.69 -79.52
C ILE A 761 -7.61 -13.09 -80.87
N LEU A 762 -8.56 -12.15 -80.90
CA LEU A 762 -8.94 -11.44 -82.14
C LEU A 762 -7.81 -10.53 -82.67
N LEU A 763 -6.99 -9.95 -81.78
CA LEU A 763 -5.84 -9.13 -82.18
C LEU A 763 -4.71 -10.00 -82.76
N GLN A 764 -4.47 -11.19 -82.19
CA GLN A 764 -3.50 -12.15 -82.72
C GLN A 764 -3.94 -12.73 -84.07
N ASP A 765 -5.24 -12.97 -84.28
CA ASP A 765 -5.78 -13.43 -85.56
C ASP A 765 -5.72 -12.35 -86.66
N LEU A 766 -5.94 -11.07 -86.29
CA LEU A 766 -5.74 -9.94 -87.19
C LEU A 766 -4.27 -9.72 -87.54
N LEU A 767 -3.36 -9.90 -86.58
CA LEU A 767 -1.92 -9.77 -86.80
C LEU A 767 -1.34 -10.94 -87.60
N SER A 768 -1.92 -12.15 -87.51
CA SER A 768 -1.53 -13.29 -88.34
C SER A 768 -1.95 -13.08 -89.82
N HIS A 769 -3.17 -12.57 -90.05
CA HIS A 769 -3.65 -12.26 -91.40
C HIS A 769 -2.87 -11.11 -92.08
N VAL A 770 -2.51 -10.08 -91.32
CA VAL A 770 -1.68 -8.97 -91.85
C VAL A 770 -0.25 -9.43 -92.16
N ARG A 771 0.28 -10.42 -91.43
CA ARG A 771 1.60 -11.01 -91.71
C ARG A 771 1.60 -11.94 -92.94
N GLU A 772 0.46 -12.50 -93.34
CA GLU A 772 0.35 -13.28 -94.59
C GLU A 772 0.07 -12.43 -95.84
N THR A 773 -0.38 -11.17 -95.67
CA THR A 773 -0.64 -10.24 -96.79
C THR A 773 0.51 -9.27 -97.10
N LEU A 774 1.50 -9.17 -96.20
CA LEU A 774 2.80 -8.50 -96.41
C LEU A 774 3.86 -9.53 -96.81
#